data_AF-A0A5D2ZTU5-F1
#
_entry.id   AF-A0A5D2ZTU5-F1
#
_cell.length_a   1.000
_cell.length_b   1.000
_cell.length_c   1.000
_cell.angle_alpha   90.00
_cell.angle_beta   90.00
_cell.angle_gamma   90.00
#
_symmetry.space_group_name_H-M   'P 1'
#
loop_
_entity.id
_entity.type
_entity.pdbx_description
1 polymer ?
#
loop_
_entity_poly.entity_id
_entity_poly.type
_entity_poly.pdbx_seq_one_letter_code
_entity_poly.pdbx_strand_id
1 'polypeptide(L)'
;MNSLFPKTLIPSTSLSSSTRLTLTPNSLRHFKLHLPRLMSSDSSHRLFQLKLDPLTGNSEWVVIEDNDDLPDCSKEPLLATTSYLDMLNDSFRNKAFRSGIERTVTKPCHVLDIGAGTGLLSMMAARAMGLNGTVTACESYLPMAKLMRKVLHRNSMGKAISLINKRSDELEVGVDIPSRADVLVSEILDSELLGEGLIPTLQHAHDKLLVENPLTVPFRAVTYGQLVESTYLWKLHDLSGIEAKVSDGIHLVPTGSDSIIHVKSRQYPMHCDAIREEIKPLSEPFKIFEFDFWKRPESNGETKVQVQVIDDGNIHAVVSWWVLQLDREGTVFYSTAPRWINSPANIGYRDWCDHWKQCVWFFRGKGMSVSQGEEVLLEATHTETSVSYNLNVQVPKTDTRQHDHNIRDFQLLLSPERIAIYGDSKWRSSVLAAVRNALQGRVNPLCVVVDDSIFLTLLAANLSKTSHVLSLFPGLREKGAQYLENVVKANSFSMDRVEVREKRKPCLTLHDTHGKKVDMLIGEPYYYANEGMLPWQNLRFWKDRTLLDPILSEDALIMPCKGILKACAMSLPDLWSSRCCLGDVEGFDHSIVNTTLGACGELPAPKEGPFLPFSIWQCGEIKELSEIFTILEFDFSKPISSCHGTAQVKFIEGGTCHGFVLWVDWIMDTDNSIVISTGPEHRYWKQGVKLLSKPVAVGINGCNSNSEYGSTIVEALFEPSSSELILKHAFL
;
A
#
# COMPACT_ATOMS: atom_id res chain seq x y z
N MET A 1 40.23 -28.35 38.70
CA MET A 1 40.81 -29.45 37.90
C MET A 1 40.55 -29.14 36.44
N ASN A 2 41.50 -28.96 35.51
CA ASN A 2 42.95 -28.86 35.54
C ASN A 2 43.35 -27.84 34.46
N SER A 3 44.33 -27.02 34.81
CA SER A 3 45.08 -26.09 33.98
C SER A 3 45.96 -26.79 32.93
N LEU A 4 46.43 -26.05 31.91
CA LEU A 4 47.87 -25.78 31.68
C LEU A 4 48.10 -24.81 30.48
N PHE A 5 48.71 -23.65 30.79
CA PHE A 5 49.47 -22.72 29.92
C PHE A 5 50.92 -23.25 29.69
N PRO A 6 51.97 -22.54 29.14
CA PRO A 6 52.12 -21.17 28.54
C PRO A 6 52.98 -21.16 27.22
N LYS A 7 53.27 -20.05 26.49
CA LYS A 7 54.30 -18.97 26.72
C LYS A 7 54.25 -17.99 25.49
N THR A 8 54.03 -16.65 25.58
CA THR A 8 54.98 -15.51 25.81
C THR A 8 56.21 -15.47 24.87
N LEU A 9 56.70 -14.39 24.21
CA LEU A 9 56.72 -12.92 24.43
C LEU A 9 57.17 -12.15 23.13
N ILE A 10 57.00 -10.82 23.17
CA ILE A 10 57.15 -9.67 22.22
C ILE A 10 58.65 -9.24 22.03
N PRO A 11 59.12 -8.06 21.46
CA PRO A 11 58.80 -7.17 20.30
C PRO A 11 60.02 -6.70 19.41
N SER A 12 59.70 -6.01 18.29
CA SER A 12 60.35 -4.83 17.60
C SER A 12 61.88 -4.65 17.41
N THR A 13 62.33 -4.25 16.20
CA THR A 13 62.96 -2.92 15.84
C THR A 13 63.60 -2.86 14.42
N SER A 14 63.13 -1.91 13.60
CA SER A 14 63.76 -0.89 12.70
C SER A 14 65.11 -1.04 11.92
N LEU A 15 65.12 -0.39 10.71
CA LEU A 15 66.21 0.29 9.94
C LEU A 15 67.24 -0.61 9.21
N SER A 16 67.85 -0.35 8.04
CA SER A 16 67.84 0.70 6.99
C SER A 16 68.87 0.34 5.87
N SER A 17 68.71 0.89 4.65
CA SER A 17 69.75 1.16 3.61
C SER A 17 70.36 -0.04 2.84
N SER A 18 70.84 -0.04 1.58
CA SER A 18 71.25 1.01 0.61
C SER A 18 71.53 0.41 -0.81
N THR A 19 71.07 1.08 -1.88
CA THR A 19 71.65 1.37 -3.25
C THR A 19 72.50 0.38 -4.10
N ARG A 20 72.27 0.40 -5.44
CA ARG A 20 73.18 0.90 -6.54
C ARG A 20 72.51 0.79 -7.95
N LEU A 21 72.34 1.91 -8.71
CA LEU A 21 73.07 2.40 -9.95
C LEU A 21 72.66 1.66 -11.26
N THR A 22 72.38 2.22 -12.46
CA THR A 22 72.85 3.39 -13.28
C THR A 22 71.91 3.59 -14.51
N LEU A 23 71.38 4.80 -14.84
CA LEU A 23 71.78 5.84 -15.85
C LEU A 23 71.65 5.54 -17.39
N THR A 24 70.55 6.03 -18.01
CA THR A 24 70.30 6.89 -19.25
C THR A 24 71.30 6.94 -20.44
N PRO A 25 70.92 7.25 -21.74
CA PRO A 25 70.29 8.54 -22.14
C PRO A 25 69.47 8.74 -23.47
N ASN A 26 68.80 9.91 -23.53
CA ASN A 26 68.43 10.79 -24.68
C ASN A 26 67.25 10.38 -25.62
N SER A 27 66.32 11.24 -26.10
CA SER A 27 66.31 12.71 -26.31
C SER A 27 64.89 13.32 -26.58
N LEU A 28 64.63 14.54 -26.06
CA LEU A 28 63.91 15.72 -26.66
C LEU A 28 62.42 15.54 -27.12
N ARG A 29 61.42 16.41 -26.89
CA ARG A 29 61.31 17.84 -26.51
C ARG A 29 59.83 18.21 -26.25
N HIS A 30 59.65 19.32 -25.52
CA HIS A 30 58.49 20.23 -25.37
C HIS A 30 57.63 20.17 -24.10
N PHE A 31 58.00 21.07 -23.17
CA PHE A 31 57.19 21.60 -22.09
C PHE A 31 56.09 22.54 -22.63
N LYS A 32 54.84 22.33 -22.19
CA LYS A 32 53.83 23.37 -21.98
C LYS A 32 53.26 23.18 -20.57
N LEU A 33 53.34 24.22 -19.74
CA LEU A 33 52.72 24.26 -18.42
C LEU A 33 51.20 24.11 -18.55
N HIS A 34 50.60 23.20 -17.78
CA HIS A 34 49.18 23.19 -17.47
C HIS A 34 48.97 23.07 -15.95
N LEU A 35 48.16 24.00 -15.42
CA LEU A 35 47.55 23.99 -14.08
C LEU A 35 47.04 22.58 -13.70
N PRO A 36 47.10 22.17 -12.42
CA PRO A 36 46.44 20.95 -11.99
C PRO A 36 44.92 21.11 -12.12
N ARG A 37 44.34 20.25 -12.97
CA ARG A 37 42.90 20.06 -13.13
C ARG A 37 42.27 19.65 -11.79
N LEU A 38 41.14 20.28 -11.45
CA LEU A 38 40.14 19.73 -10.55
C LEU A 38 39.84 18.29 -11.00
N MET A 39 40.00 17.33 -10.09
CA MET A 39 39.46 16.00 -10.31
C MET A 39 37.93 16.08 -10.18
N SER A 40 37.22 15.86 -11.28
CA SER A 40 35.80 15.51 -11.21
C SER A 40 35.70 14.08 -10.66
N SER A 41 34.95 13.91 -9.58
CA SER A 41 34.49 12.61 -9.13
C SER A 41 33.22 12.24 -9.90
N ASP A 42 33.37 11.67 -11.09
CA ASP A 42 32.27 10.95 -11.75
C ASP A 42 32.13 9.57 -11.07
N SER A 43 31.43 9.52 -9.94
CA SER A 43 30.86 8.27 -9.43
C SER A 43 29.41 8.18 -9.89
N SER A 44 29.16 7.45 -10.97
CA SER A 44 27.81 7.06 -11.38
C SER A 44 27.22 6.14 -10.31
N HIS A 45 26.40 6.71 -9.41
CA HIS A 45 25.73 5.94 -8.38
C HIS A 45 24.66 5.06 -9.02
N ARG A 46 24.94 3.76 -9.13
CA ARG A 46 23.99 2.73 -9.58
C ARG A 46 23.02 2.42 -8.47
N LEU A 47 21.73 2.59 -8.72
CA LEU A 47 20.68 2.15 -7.80
C LEU A 47 20.20 0.76 -8.23
N PHE A 48 19.97 -0.13 -7.27
CA PHE A 48 19.32 -1.42 -7.50
C PHE A 48 17.93 -1.37 -6.88
N GLN A 49 16.90 -1.64 -7.67
CA GLN A 49 15.54 -1.79 -7.18
C GLN A 49 15.08 -3.22 -7.39
N LEU A 50 14.51 -3.81 -6.34
CA LEU A 50 13.86 -5.10 -6.44
C LEU A 50 12.48 -4.90 -7.09
N LYS A 51 12.27 -5.44 -8.29
CA LYS A 51 10.98 -5.46 -9.00
C LYS A 51 10.37 -6.85 -8.88
N LEU A 52 9.07 -6.93 -8.55
CA LEU A 52 8.32 -8.19 -8.54
C LEU A 52 7.65 -8.37 -9.92
N ASP A 53 7.88 -9.49 -10.58
CA ASP A 53 7.08 -9.91 -11.74
C ASP A 53 5.76 -10.50 -11.21
N PRO A 54 4.62 -9.85 -11.47
CA PRO A 54 3.33 -10.26 -10.94
C PRO A 54 2.83 -11.59 -11.51
N LEU A 55 3.20 -11.95 -12.75
CA LEU A 55 2.76 -13.18 -13.40
C LEU A 55 3.61 -14.39 -13.00
N THR A 56 4.87 -14.19 -12.57
CA THR A 56 5.69 -15.32 -12.05
C THR A 56 5.76 -15.35 -10.53
N GLY A 57 5.53 -14.21 -9.87
CA GLY A 57 5.82 -14.02 -8.45
C GLY A 57 7.32 -13.98 -8.11
N ASN A 58 8.20 -13.88 -9.12
CA ASN A 58 9.65 -13.78 -8.92
C ASN A 58 10.07 -12.33 -8.73
N SER A 59 11.10 -12.12 -7.92
CA SER A 59 11.70 -10.79 -7.76
C SER A 59 13.02 -10.70 -8.53
N GLU A 60 13.17 -9.64 -9.33
CA GLU A 60 14.38 -9.32 -10.09
C GLU A 60 15.02 -8.02 -9.61
N TRP A 61 16.34 -7.93 -9.65
CA TRP A 61 17.06 -6.70 -9.34
C TRP A 61 17.26 -5.90 -10.63
N VAL A 62 16.60 -4.75 -10.74
CA VAL A 62 16.74 -3.83 -11.85
C VAL A 62 17.76 -2.76 -11.48
N VAL A 63 18.75 -2.54 -12.36
CA VAL A 63 19.73 -1.46 -12.21
C VAL A 63 19.16 -0.19 -12.81
N ILE A 64 19.00 0.84 -11.99
CA ILE A 64 18.66 2.18 -12.46
C ILE A 64 19.96 2.94 -12.69
N GLU A 65 20.33 3.09 -13.96
CA GLU A 65 21.49 3.88 -14.38
C GLU A 65 21.14 5.37 -14.51
N ASP A 66 22.09 6.19 -14.05
CA ASP A 66 22.05 7.65 -13.98
C ASP A 66 22.45 8.31 -15.30
N ASN A 67 21.92 7.82 -16.42
CA ASN A 67 22.14 8.49 -17.71
C ASN A 67 21.08 9.58 -17.90
N ASP A 68 21.48 10.83 -17.65
CA ASP A 68 20.74 12.05 -17.99
C ASP A 68 20.54 12.22 -19.52
N ASP A 69 21.20 11.40 -20.35
CA ASP A 69 21.18 11.45 -21.82
C ASP A 69 20.22 10.44 -22.50
N LEU A 70 19.49 9.60 -21.76
CA LEU A 70 18.50 8.70 -22.35
C LEU A 70 17.15 9.42 -22.51
N PRO A 71 16.48 9.33 -23.68
CA PRO A 71 15.16 9.92 -23.86
C PRO A 71 14.19 9.32 -22.84
N ASP A 72 13.49 10.23 -22.17
CA ASP A 72 12.56 10.10 -21.05
C ASP A 72 11.27 9.30 -21.36
N CYS A 73 11.32 8.41 -22.36
CA CYS A 73 10.18 7.77 -23.02
C CYS A 73 10.04 6.27 -22.69
N SER A 74 11.00 5.65 -21.99
CA SER A 74 11.03 4.20 -21.74
C SER A 74 11.19 3.78 -20.28
N LYS A 75 11.22 4.73 -19.32
CA LYS A 75 11.26 4.40 -17.89
C LYS A 75 9.84 4.49 -17.33
N GLU A 76 9.30 3.37 -16.84
CA GLU A 76 8.07 3.38 -16.04
C GLU A 76 8.21 4.42 -14.92
N PRO A 77 7.15 5.20 -14.62
CA PRO A 77 7.17 6.18 -13.54
C PRO A 77 7.42 5.47 -12.21
N LEU A 78 8.67 5.48 -11.76
CA LEU A 78 9.20 4.70 -10.64
C LEU A 78 8.40 4.88 -9.35
N LEU A 79 7.82 6.08 -9.18
CA LEU A 79 7.12 6.52 -7.98
C LEU A 79 5.63 6.76 -8.24
N ALA A 80 5.09 6.23 -9.35
CA ALA A 80 3.67 6.38 -9.70
C ALA A 80 2.71 5.98 -8.59
N THR A 81 3.01 4.88 -7.89
CA THR A 81 2.13 4.33 -6.85
C THR A 81 2.35 4.96 -5.48
N THR A 82 3.22 5.97 -5.38
CA THR A 82 3.47 6.70 -4.12
C THR A 82 2.46 7.83 -3.90
N SER A 83 2.35 8.28 -2.65
CA SER A 83 1.51 9.39 -2.22
C SER A 83 2.07 10.77 -2.52
N TYR A 84 3.33 10.91 -2.97
CA TYR A 84 3.98 12.22 -3.16
C TYR A 84 3.19 13.18 -4.04
N LEU A 85 2.54 12.66 -5.09
CA LEU A 85 1.77 13.50 -5.99
C LEU A 85 0.49 14.03 -5.34
N ASP A 86 -0.20 13.17 -4.57
CA ASP A 86 -1.39 13.56 -3.82
C ASP A 86 -1.05 14.58 -2.72
N MET A 87 0.06 14.39 -2.01
CA MET A 87 0.55 15.37 -1.02
C MET A 87 0.82 16.75 -1.62
N LEU A 88 1.33 16.81 -2.86
CA LEU A 88 1.59 18.07 -3.55
C LEU A 88 0.31 18.71 -4.13
N ASN A 89 -0.70 17.90 -4.47
CA ASN A 89 -2.02 18.39 -4.89
C ASN A 89 -2.92 18.77 -3.70
N ASP A 90 -2.62 18.36 -2.46
CA ASP A 90 -3.32 18.81 -1.25
C ASP A 90 -3.00 20.30 -0.94
N SER A 91 -3.78 21.19 -1.54
CA SER A 91 -3.63 22.63 -1.36
C SER A 91 -3.87 23.08 0.09
N PHE A 92 -4.73 22.38 0.83
CA PHE A 92 -5.05 22.73 2.21
C PHE A 92 -3.85 22.41 3.12
N ARG A 93 -3.24 21.22 2.98
CA ARG A 93 -1.97 20.85 3.62
C ARG A 93 -0.90 21.89 3.31
N ASN A 94 -0.69 22.18 2.03
CA ASN A 94 0.41 23.05 1.60
C ASN A 94 0.28 24.47 2.17
N LYS A 95 -0.94 25.04 2.17
CA LYS A 95 -1.22 26.35 2.78
C LYS A 95 -1.05 26.35 4.29
N ALA A 96 -1.47 25.27 4.96
CA ALA A 96 -1.34 25.13 6.41
C ALA A 96 0.15 25.09 6.81
N PHE A 97 0.95 24.24 6.17
CA PHE A 97 2.40 24.17 6.41
C PHE A 97 3.10 25.49 6.08
N ARG A 98 2.78 26.13 4.94
CA ARG A 98 3.31 27.46 4.63
C ARG A 98 3.02 28.46 5.74
N SER A 99 1.78 28.52 6.21
CA SER A 99 1.36 29.45 7.27
C SER A 99 2.06 29.17 8.60
N GLY A 100 2.24 27.90 8.96
CA GLY A 100 3.01 27.49 10.14
C GLY A 100 4.49 27.88 10.05
N ILE A 101 5.11 27.67 8.89
CA ILE A 101 6.50 28.05 8.61
C ILE A 101 6.67 29.57 8.65
N GLU A 102 5.81 30.34 7.99
CA GLU A 102 5.87 31.81 7.96
C GLU A 102 5.71 32.44 9.36
N ARG A 103 4.91 31.83 10.23
CA ARG A 103 4.75 32.27 11.63
C ARG A 103 5.93 31.90 12.52
N THR A 104 6.61 30.80 12.21
CA THR A 104 7.72 30.28 13.03
C THR A 104 9.06 30.89 12.63
N VAL A 105 9.30 31.02 11.32
CA VAL A 105 10.55 31.52 10.72
C VAL A 105 10.43 33.02 10.47
N THR A 106 10.57 33.82 11.53
CA THR A 106 10.40 35.29 11.46
C THR A 106 11.71 36.08 11.32
N LYS A 107 12.85 35.40 11.49
CA LYS A 107 14.20 35.98 11.41
C LYS A 107 15.18 34.98 10.80
N PRO A 108 16.32 35.44 10.25
CA PRO A 108 17.40 34.56 9.82
C PRO A 108 17.83 33.60 10.93
N CYS A 109 17.83 32.31 10.62
CA CYS A 109 18.18 31.21 11.52
C CYS A 109 18.69 30.00 10.72
N HIS A 110 19.00 28.90 11.41
CA HIS A 110 19.25 27.61 10.78
C HIS A 110 17.99 26.73 10.86
N VAL A 111 17.37 26.45 9.72
CA VAL A 111 16.26 25.48 9.58
C VAL A 111 16.81 24.13 9.14
N LEU A 112 16.38 23.07 9.82
CA LEU A 112 16.57 21.69 9.39
C LEU A 112 15.23 21.11 8.93
N ASP A 113 15.16 20.68 7.67
CA ASP A 113 14.02 19.97 7.07
C ASP A 113 14.33 18.47 6.99
N ILE A 114 13.62 17.66 7.78
CA ILE A 114 13.79 16.19 7.82
C ILE A 114 12.66 15.51 7.05
N GLY A 115 13.03 14.67 6.07
CA GLY A 115 12.08 14.04 5.16
C GLY A 115 11.65 15.02 4.06
N ALA A 116 12.63 15.69 3.45
CA ALA A 116 12.36 16.86 2.61
C ALA A 116 11.55 16.56 1.34
N GLY A 117 11.48 15.30 0.87
CA GLY A 117 10.69 14.90 -0.28
C GLY A 117 11.13 15.64 -1.55
N THR A 118 10.24 16.48 -2.12
CA THR A 118 10.57 17.34 -3.27
C THR A 118 11.23 18.65 -2.89
N GLY A 119 11.34 18.96 -1.60
CA GLY A 119 11.89 20.21 -1.06
C GLY A 119 10.87 21.34 -0.91
N LEU A 120 9.56 21.07 -1.01
CA LEU A 120 8.51 22.09 -0.91
C LEU A 120 8.62 22.88 0.41
N LEU A 121 8.74 22.18 1.54
CA LEU A 121 8.82 22.80 2.88
C LEU A 121 10.14 23.58 3.06
N SER A 122 11.26 23.00 2.62
CA SER A 122 12.55 23.70 2.54
C SER A 122 12.48 25.02 1.76
N MET A 123 11.79 25.04 0.61
CA MET A 123 11.61 26.24 -0.21
C MET A 123 10.72 27.28 0.47
N MET A 124 9.65 26.86 1.15
CA MET A 124 8.83 27.75 1.98
C MET A 124 9.65 28.39 3.11
N ALA A 125 10.47 27.59 3.81
CA ALA A 125 11.33 28.09 4.88
C ALA A 125 12.38 29.09 4.37
N ALA A 126 13.06 28.77 3.25
CA ALA A 126 14.02 29.68 2.63
C ALA A 126 13.36 30.99 2.17
N ARG A 127 12.14 30.93 1.62
CA ARG A 127 11.37 32.13 1.24
C ARG A 127 10.99 32.98 2.45
N ALA A 128 10.51 32.38 3.53
CA ALA A 128 10.16 33.09 4.76
C ALA A 128 11.37 33.77 5.41
N MET A 129 12.54 33.15 5.30
CA MET A 129 13.77 33.60 5.97
C MET A 129 14.56 34.68 5.21
N GLY A 130 14.43 34.75 3.89
CA GLY A 130 15.20 35.66 3.04
C GLY A 130 16.68 35.27 2.89
N LEU A 131 17.54 36.23 2.50
CA LEU A 131 18.89 35.95 2.00
C LEU A 131 19.96 35.59 3.06
N ASN A 132 19.68 35.79 4.35
CA ASN A 132 20.68 35.66 5.42
C ASN A 132 20.54 34.38 6.26
N GLY A 133 19.65 33.49 5.84
CA GLY A 133 19.31 32.25 6.48
C GLY A 133 20.06 31.03 5.97
N THR A 134 20.02 29.92 6.71
CA THR A 134 20.48 28.62 6.21
C THR A 134 19.34 27.59 6.31
N VAL A 135 19.05 26.90 5.21
CA VAL A 135 18.16 25.74 5.20
C VAL A 135 18.97 24.51 4.84
N THR A 136 18.97 23.52 5.73
CA THR A 136 19.51 22.19 5.48
C THR A 136 18.36 21.21 5.35
N ALA A 137 18.34 20.45 4.25
CA ALA A 137 17.32 19.45 3.97
C ALA A 137 17.95 18.07 3.92
N CYS A 138 17.35 17.07 4.57
CA CYS A 138 17.75 15.69 4.40
C CYS A 138 16.63 14.83 3.81
N GLU A 139 17.01 14.01 2.84
CA GLU A 139 16.15 13.04 2.17
C GLU A 139 16.90 11.72 2.05
N SER A 140 16.37 10.67 2.66
CA SER A 140 17.03 9.37 2.70
C SER A 140 16.94 8.62 1.37
N TYR A 141 15.82 8.78 0.66
CA TYR A 141 15.53 8.02 -0.54
C TYR A 141 16.14 8.70 -1.77
N LEU A 142 17.20 8.08 -2.31
CA LEU A 142 18.02 8.66 -3.38
C LEU A 142 17.21 9.15 -4.60
N PRO A 143 16.19 8.42 -5.13
CA PRO A 143 15.35 8.93 -6.22
C PRO A 143 14.65 10.25 -5.88
N MET A 144 14.18 10.42 -4.64
CA MET A 144 13.56 11.66 -4.19
C MET A 144 14.59 12.77 -3.99
N ALA A 145 15.75 12.49 -3.41
CA ALA A 145 16.83 13.48 -3.30
C ALA A 145 17.29 13.98 -4.69
N LYS A 146 17.39 13.08 -5.69
CA LYS A 146 17.68 13.45 -7.08
C LYS A 146 16.56 14.32 -7.67
N LEU A 147 15.30 13.98 -7.42
CA LEU A 147 14.16 14.77 -7.86
C LEU A 147 14.14 16.17 -7.23
N MET A 148 14.32 16.25 -5.91
CA MET A 148 14.44 17.52 -5.18
C MET A 148 15.53 18.41 -5.75
N ARG A 149 16.71 17.87 -6.08
CA ARG A 149 17.78 18.66 -6.72
C ARG A 149 17.32 19.31 -8.03
N LYS A 150 16.53 18.60 -8.84
CA LYS A 150 15.96 19.13 -10.09
C LYS A 150 14.91 20.21 -9.80
N VAL A 151 14.05 20.01 -8.80
CA VAL A 151 13.06 21.00 -8.34
C VAL A 151 13.74 22.29 -7.83
N LEU A 152 14.75 22.16 -6.97
CA LEU A 152 15.53 23.29 -6.45
C LEU A 152 16.23 24.09 -7.56
N HIS A 153 16.76 23.39 -8.57
CA HIS A 153 17.38 24.05 -9.73
C HIS A 153 16.36 24.85 -10.55
N ARG A 154 15.18 24.27 -10.82
CA ARG A 154 14.08 24.95 -11.52
C ARG A 154 13.63 26.23 -10.83
N ASN A 155 13.63 26.23 -9.50
CA ASN A 155 13.24 27.38 -8.69
C ASN A 155 14.41 28.34 -8.37
N SER A 156 15.61 28.12 -8.91
CA SER A 156 16.82 28.91 -8.60
C SER A 156 17.22 28.92 -7.12
N MET A 157 16.83 27.89 -6.36
CA MET A 157 17.07 27.79 -4.91
C MET A 157 18.18 26.80 -4.54
N GLY A 158 18.85 26.18 -5.52
CA GLY A 158 19.92 25.19 -5.28
C GLY A 158 21.15 25.71 -4.52
N LYS A 159 21.32 27.04 -4.38
CA LYS A 159 22.36 27.65 -3.53
C LYS A 159 21.85 28.03 -2.14
N ALA A 160 20.54 28.22 -1.98
CA ALA A 160 19.92 28.65 -0.73
C ALA A 160 19.62 27.46 0.21
N ILE A 161 19.46 26.26 -0.35
CA ILE A 161 19.11 25.05 0.38
C ILE A 161 20.22 24.01 0.20
N SER A 162 20.76 23.53 1.32
CA SER A 162 21.76 22.46 1.34
C SER A 162 21.07 21.10 1.45
N LEU A 163 21.02 20.35 0.35
CA LEU A 163 20.43 19.01 0.31
C LEU A 163 21.46 17.93 0.63
N ILE A 164 21.15 17.10 1.62
CA ILE A 164 21.95 15.96 2.07
C ILE A 164 21.17 14.67 1.83
N ASN A 165 21.71 13.76 1.02
CA ASN A 165 21.09 12.45 0.81
C ASN A 165 21.55 11.47 1.89
N LYS A 166 20.94 11.59 3.07
CA LYS A 166 21.14 10.73 4.25
C LYS A 166 19.84 10.65 5.03
N ARG A 167 19.69 9.62 5.86
CA ARG A 167 18.68 9.64 6.92
C ARG A 167 19.09 10.66 7.99
N SER A 168 18.13 11.18 8.73
CA SER A 168 18.41 12.15 9.80
C SER A 168 19.28 11.57 10.92
N ASP A 169 19.15 10.27 11.21
CA ASP A 169 19.94 9.53 12.21
C ASP A 169 21.40 9.25 11.79
N GLU A 170 21.77 9.63 10.57
CA GLU A 170 23.13 9.53 10.02
C GLU A 170 23.83 10.89 9.90
N LEU A 171 23.15 11.98 10.29
CA LEU A 171 23.68 13.34 10.19
C LEU A 171 24.56 13.69 11.40
N GLU A 172 25.70 14.31 11.13
CA GLU A 172 26.63 14.79 12.16
C GLU A 172 26.87 16.31 12.08
N VAL A 173 26.77 16.99 13.23
CA VAL A 173 27.10 18.42 13.37
C VAL A 173 28.61 18.62 13.23
N GLY A 174 29.01 19.58 12.39
CA GLY A 174 30.41 19.87 12.05
C GLY A 174 30.93 19.06 10.86
N VAL A 175 30.20 18.04 10.41
CA VAL A 175 30.53 17.21 9.24
C VAL A 175 29.52 17.44 8.13
N ASP A 176 28.25 17.11 8.38
CA ASP A 176 27.17 17.23 7.41
C ASP A 176 26.44 18.57 7.54
N ILE A 177 26.19 19.02 8.78
CA ILE A 177 25.51 20.28 9.08
C ILE A 177 26.43 21.24 9.86
N PRO A 178 26.41 22.55 9.59
CA PRO A 178 27.42 23.47 10.14
C PRO A 178 27.25 23.70 11.65
N SER A 179 26.01 23.67 12.13
CA SER A 179 25.61 23.89 13.52
C SER A 179 24.34 23.11 13.83
N ARG A 180 24.00 23.05 15.12
CA ARG A 180 22.65 22.62 15.53
C ARG A 180 21.62 23.63 15.01
N ALA A 181 20.48 23.15 14.53
CA ALA A 181 19.44 23.98 13.95
C ALA A 181 18.54 24.62 15.01
N ASP A 182 18.10 25.85 14.73
CA ASP A 182 17.19 26.63 15.58
C ASP A 182 15.72 26.20 15.39
N VAL A 183 15.40 25.76 14.17
CA VAL A 183 14.06 25.40 13.73
C VAL A 183 14.06 24.02 13.08
N LEU A 184 13.18 23.13 13.53
CA LEU A 184 12.86 21.88 12.85
C LEU A 184 11.61 22.07 11.98
N VAL A 185 11.70 21.68 10.72
CA VAL A 185 10.53 21.43 9.87
C VAL A 185 10.54 19.95 9.51
N SER A 186 9.42 19.25 9.68
CA SER A 186 9.36 17.84 9.30
C SER A 186 7.93 17.39 9.08
N GLU A 187 7.71 16.71 7.96
CA GLU A 187 6.46 16.04 7.64
C GLU A 187 6.80 14.60 7.26
N ILE A 188 6.86 13.76 8.28
CA ILE A 188 7.07 12.30 8.20
C ILE A 188 5.91 11.61 8.92
N LEU A 189 4.69 11.92 8.48
CA LEU A 189 3.46 11.54 9.15
C LEU A 189 2.64 10.64 8.23
N ASP A 190 2.14 9.53 8.76
CA ASP A 190 1.15 8.70 8.08
C ASP A 190 -0.25 8.87 8.70
N SER A 191 -1.21 8.07 8.23
CA SER A 191 -2.58 8.08 8.80
C SER A 191 -2.60 7.72 10.29
N GLU A 192 -1.64 6.92 10.76
CA GLU A 192 -1.45 6.54 12.17
C GLU A 192 -0.59 7.55 12.95
N LEU A 193 -0.10 8.63 12.32
CA LEU A 193 0.86 9.61 12.81
C LEU A 193 2.29 9.08 13.01
N LEU A 194 2.45 7.87 13.55
CA LEU A 194 3.74 7.33 13.98
C LEU A 194 4.40 6.37 12.97
N GLY A 195 3.69 5.89 11.96
CA GLY A 195 4.11 4.76 11.13
C GLY A 195 5.34 5.04 10.26
N GLU A 196 5.67 6.32 10.03
CA GLU A 196 6.86 6.76 9.30
C GLU A 196 8.07 7.07 10.22
N GLY A 197 8.01 6.69 11.49
CA GLY A 197 9.14 6.81 12.42
C GLY A 197 9.32 8.22 13.00
N LEU A 198 8.20 8.90 13.30
CA LEU A 198 8.20 10.23 13.90
C LEU A 198 8.99 10.28 15.21
N ILE A 199 8.71 9.37 16.15
CA ILE A 199 9.35 9.34 17.48
C ILE A 199 10.88 9.19 17.38
N PRO A 200 11.43 8.16 16.70
CA PRO A 200 12.89 7.99 16.65
C PRO A 200 13.58 9.15 15.92
N THR A 201 12.93 9.72 14.89
CA THR A 201 13.43 10.93 14.20
C THR A 201 13.52 12.12 15.15
N LEU A 202 12.46 12.41 15.90
CA LEU A 202 12.46 13.52 16.87
C LEU A 202 13.47 13.29 17.99
N GLN A 203 13.59 12.06 18.51
CA GLN A 203 14.57 11.73 19.53
C GLN A 203 15.99 12.03 19.07
N HIS A 204 16.38 11.53 17.89
CA HIS A 204 17.70 11.81 17.34
C HIS A 204 17.92 13.30 17.08
N ALA A 205 16.94 13.99 16.50
CA ALA A 205 17.03 15.41 16.20
C ALA A 205 17.27 16.24 17.46
N HIS A 206 16.50 16.03 18.53
CA HIS A 206 16.71 16.69 19.82
C HIS A 206 18.07 16.36 20.44
N ASP A 207 18.48 15.10 20.41
CA ASP A 207 19.72 14.65 21.03
C ASP A 207 20.97 15.23 20.32
N LYS A 208 20.92 15.35 18.99
CA LYS A 208 22.12 15.58 18.16
C LYS A 208 22.07 16.80 17.26
N LEU A 209 20.92 17.16 16.72
CA LEU A 209 20.79 18.08 15.59
C LEU A 209 20.19 19.44 15.93
N LEU A 210 19.42 19.54 17.01
CA LEU A 210 18.70 20.76 17.39
C LEU A 210 19.35 21.48 18.58
N VAL A 211 19.17 22.79 18.65
CA VAL A 211 19.54 23.59 19.84
C VAL A 211 18.63 23.24 21.02
N GLU A 212 18.97 23.71 22.23
CA GLU A 212 18.04 23.66 23.35
C GLU A 212 16.82 24.57 23.08
N ASN A 213 15.61 24.06 23.33
CA ASN A 213 14.35 24.76 23.08
C ASN A 213 14.16 25.19 21.61
N PRO A 214 14.24 24.26 20.65
CA PRO A 214 14.07 24.58 19.23
C PRO A 214 12.62 25.01 18.96
N LEU A 215 12.43 25.80 17.91
CA LEU A 215 11.11 25.98 17.32
C LEU A 215 10.83 24.82 16.36
N THR A 216 9.57 24.42 16.22
CA THR A 216 9.22 23.27 15.37
C THR A 216 7.95 23.53 14.57
N VAL A 217 7.92 23.04 13.33
CA VAL A 217 6.73 22.93 12.49
C VAL A 217 6.64 21.48 11.99
N PRO A 218 5.65 20.69 12.44
CA PRO A 218 4.57 21.01 13.37
C PRO A 218 5.03 21.42 14.78
N PHE A 219 4.17 22.12 15.51
CA PHE A 219 4.39 22.42 16.93
C PHE A 219 3.93 21.26 17.82
N ARG A 220 2.75 20.69 17.51
CA ARG A 220 2.12 19.60 18.26
C ARG A 220 1.24 18.75 17.36
N ALA A 221 1.13 17.45 17.69
CA ALA A 221 0.11 16.56 17.18
C ALA A 221 -0.75 16.00 18.31
N VAL A 222 -2.06 15.89 18.11
CA VAL A 222 -2.99 15.25 19.06
C VAL A 222 -3.77 14.17 18.33
N THR A 223 -3.75 12.94 18.84
CA THR A 223 -4.55 11.83 18.31
C THR A 223 -5.89 11.75 19.05
N TYR A 224 -6.95 11.44 18.31
CA TYR A 224 -8.32 11.29 18.79
C TYR A 224 -8.89 9.94 18.37
N GLY A 225 -9.90 9.48 19.09
CA GLY A 225 -10.66 8.28 18.77
C GLY A 225 -12.14 8.43 19.03
N GLN A 226 -12.93 7.57 18.39
CA GLN A 226 -14.35 7.40 18.61
C GLN A 226 -14.70 5.91 18.57
N LEU A 227 -15.45 5.43 19.56
CA LEU A 227 -15.95 4.04 19.57
C LEU A 227 -17.13 3.95 18.60
N VAL A 228 -17.12 2.92 17.75
CA VAL A 228 -18.15 2.75 16.72
C VAL A 228 -18.69 1.33 16.64
N GLU A 229 -19.98 1.23 16.32
CA GLU A 229 -20.61 0.02 15.81
C GLU A 229 -20.71 0.12 14.28
N SER A 230 -20.21 -0.89 13.57
CA SER A 230 -20.46 -1.05 12.13
C SER A 230 -20.46 -2.52 11.73
N THR A 231 -21.54 -2.98 11.09
CA THR A 231 -21.61 -4.36 10.57
C THR A 231 -20.56 -4.60 9.49
N TYR A 232 -20.25 -3.58 8.69
CA TYR A 232 -19.20 -3.67 7.66
C TYR A 232 -17.83 -3.87 8.29
N LEU A 233 -17.45 -3.05 9.28
CA LEU A 233 -16.16 -3.19 9.98
C LEU A 233 -16.05 -4.50 10.76
N TRP A 234 -17.16 -5.00 11.31
CA TRP A 234 -17.21 -6.32 11.95
C TRP A 234 -16.89 -7.46 10.96
N LYS A 235 -17.48 -7.40 9.76
CA LYS A 235 -17.23 -8.40 8.70
C LYS A 235 -15.78 -8.48 8.24
N LEU A 236 -15.03 -7.39 8.39
CA LEU A 236 -13.62 -7.32 7.99
C LEU A 236 -12.68 -8.09 8.94
N HIS A 237 -13.13 -8.54 10.11
CA HIS A 237 -12.20 -9.16 11.06
C HIS A 237 -12.72 -10.39 11.82
N ASP A 238 -14.03 -10.57 11.99
CA ASP A 238 -14.59 -11.69 12.75
C ASP A 238 -15.10 -12.83 11.85
N LEU A 239 -14.17 -13.56 11.22
CA LEU A 239 -14.55 -14.71 10.39
C LEU A 239 -15.34 -15.76 11.19
N SER A 240 -14.98 -15.97 12.45
CA SER A 240 -15.60 -16.98 13.33
C SER A 240 -17.08 -16.72 13.56
N GLY A 241 -17.44 -15.47 13.91
CA GLY A 241 -18.82 -15.08 14.15
C GLY A 241 -19.66 -15.01 12.89
N ILE A 242 -19.04 -14.75 11.73
CA ILE A 242 -19.71 -14.76 10.42
C ILE A 242 -19.96 -16.21 9.98
N GLU A 243 -18.94 -17.07 10.02
CA GLU A 243 -19.02 -18.46 9.55
C GLU A 243 -20.02 -19.28 10.37
N ALA A 244 -20.21 -18.96 11.66
CA ALA A 244 -21.25 -19.57 12.50
C ALA A 244 -22.68 -19.42 11.94
N LYS A 245 -22.91 -18.47 11.02
CA LYS A 245 -24.20 -18.23 10.36
C LYS A 245 -24.29 -18.87 8.96
N VAL A 246 -23.20 -19.44 8.45
CA VAL A 246 -23.12 -20.04 7.11
C VAL A 246 -23.38 -21.54 7.21
N SER A 247 -24.11 -22.09 6.23
CA SER A 247 -24.53 -23.49 6.21
C SER A 247 -24.05 -24.24 4.97
N ASP A 248 -22.75 -24.15 4.67
CA ASP A 248 -22.14 -24.81 3.50
C ASP A 248 -21.32 -26.06 3.83
N GLY A 249 -21.16 -26.36 5.13
CA GLY A 249 -20.44 -27.54 5.61
C GLY A 249 -18.91 -27.41 5.57
N ILE A 250 -18.39 -26.22 5.28
CA ILE A 250 -16.95 -25.91 5.33
C ILE A 250 -16.69 -25.01 6.55
N HIS A 251 -15.65 -25.36 7.31
CA HIS A 251 -15.26 -24.67 8.52
C HIS A 251 -13.82 -24.15 8.37
N LEU A 252 -13.68 -22.88 7.98
CA LEU A 252 -12.40 -22.19 7.92
C LEU A 252 -11.86 -21.88 9.33
N VAL A 253 -12.76 -21.61 10.27
CA VAL A 253 -12.47 -21.38 11.68
C VAL A 253 -13.24 -22.43 12.50
N PRO A 254 -12.63 -23.60 12.80
CA PRO A 254 -13.26 -24.62 13.61
C PRO A 254 -13.67 -24.10 15.00
N THR A 255 -14.75 -24.66 15.56
CA THR A 255 -15.25 -24.30 16.89
C THR A 255 -14.16 -24.52 17.95
N GLY A 256 -13.83 -23.46 18.71
CA GLY A 256 -12.79 -23.49 19.72
C GLY A 256 -11.39 -23.16 19.19
N SER A 257 -11.26 -22.73 17.94
CA SER A 257 -10.01 -22.28 17.31
C SER A 257 -10.15 -20.88 16.71
N ASP A 258 -10.86 -19.99 17.39
CA ASP A 258 -11.23 -18.65 16.91
C ASP A 258 -10.01 -17.77 16.54
N SER A 259 -8.80 -18.13 16.97
CA SER A 259 -7.54 -17.45 16.64
C SER A 259 -6.81 -17.99 15.41
N ILE A 260 -7.26 -19.09 14.80
CA ILE A 260 -6.54 -19.77 13.72
C ILE A 260 -6.37 -18.89 12.46
N ILE A 261 -7.41 -18.11 12.13
CA ILE A 261 -7.37 -17.08 11.08
C ILE A 261 -7.72 -15.76 11.75
N HIS A 262 -6.88 -14.74 11.59
CA HIS A 262 -7.21 -13.40 12.07
C HIS A 262 -6.52 -12.29 11.28
N VAL A 263 -7.04 -11.08 11.45
CA VAL A 263 -6.43 -9.84 10.96
C VAL A 263 -5.28 -9.46 11.86
N LYS A 264 -4.15 -9.05 11.28
CA LYS A 264 -3.02 -8.51 12.05
C LYS A 264 -3.50 -7.36 12.96
N SER A 265 -3.22 -7.44 14.26
CA SER A 265 -3.56 -6.37 15.22
C SER A 265 -2.70 -5.13 14.96
N ARG A 266 -3.23 -4.19 14.17
CA ARG A 266 -2.67 -2.88 13.84
C ARG A 266 -3.80 -1.92 13.44
N GLN A 267 -3.47 -0.64 13.28
CA GLN A 267 -4.38 0.31 12.64
C GLN A 267 -4.42 0.09 11.12
N TYR A 268 -5.62 0.23 10.55
CA TYR A 268 -5.87 0.12 9.12
C TYR A 268 -6.34 1.47 8.57
N PRO A 269 -5.60 2.10 7.64
CA PRO A 269 -6.02 3.36 7.05
C PRO A 269 -7.20 3.16 6.10
N MET A 270 -8.28 3.91 6.30
CA MET A 270 -9.53 3.79 5.55
C MET A 270 -10.21 5.15 5.39
N HIS A 271 -10.80 5.41 4.22
CA HIS A 271 -11.71 6.53 4.03
C HIS A 271 -13.04 6.26 4.73
N CYS A 272 -13.13 6.57 6.02
CA CYS A 272 -14.31 6.22 6.81
C CYS A 272 -15.54 7.06 6.40
N ASP A 273 -15.34 8.22 5.79
CA ASP A 273 -16.40 9.04 5.18
C ASP A 273 -17.23 8.26 4.14
N ALA A 274 -16.61 7.33 3.42
CA ALA A 274 -17.30 6.52 2.42
C ALA A 274 -18.24 5.46 3.01
N ILE A 275 -18.11 5.15 4.31
CA ILE A 275 -18.96 4.21 5.06
C ILE A 275 -19.69 4.92 6.21
N ARG A 276 -19.81 6.25 6.16
CA ARG A 276 -20.41 7.04 7.25
C ARG A 276 -21.83 6.60 7.62
N GLU A 277 -22.63 6.18 6.64
CA GLU A 277 -24.02 5.73 6.85
C GLU A 277 -24.10 4.34 7.48
N GLU A 278 -22.98 3.60 7.49
CA GLU A 278 -22.84 2.26 8.08
C GLU A 278 -22.09 2.31 9.43
N ILE A 279 -21.78 3.52 9.91
CA ILE A 279 -21.12 3.76 11.19
C ILE A 279 -22.15 4.35 12.15
N LYS A 280 -22.37 3.66 13.27
CA LYS A 280 -23.10 4.18 14.42
C LYS A 280 -22.08 4.61 15.49
N PRO A 281 -21.94 5.91 15.78
CA PRO A 281 -21.11 6.38 16.89
C PRO A 281 -21.65 5.87 18.23
N LEU A 282 -20.78 5.32 19.07
CA LEU A 282 -21.10 4.87 20.42
C LEU A 282 -20.48 5.75 21.52
N SER A 283 -19.63 6.70 21.13
CA SER A 283 -19.05 7.69 22.03
C SER A 283 -18.91 9.06 21.36
N GLU A 284 -18.78 10.10 22.18
CA GLU A 284 -18.16 11.35 21.71
C GLU A 284 -16.68 11.12 21.37
N PRO A 285 -16.06 11.97 20.53
CA PRO A 285 -14.63 11.94 20.31
C PRO A 285 -13.84 12.17 21.60
N PHE A 286 -12.82 11.36 21.83
CA PHE A 286 -11.92 11.48 22.97
C PHE A 286 -10.47 11.65 22.52
N LYS A 287 -9.70 12.39 23.30
CA LYS A 287 -8.25 12.56 23.10
C LYS A 287 -7.50 11.32 23.58
N ILE A 288 -6.50 10.89 22.81
CA ILE A 288 -5.70 9.70 23.12
C ILE A 288 -4.28 10.12 23.53
N PHE A 289 -3.44 10.54 22.57
CA PHE A 289 -2.06 10.97 22.82
C PHE A 289 -1.82 12.40 22.36
N GLU A 290 -0.81 13.04 22.96
CA GLU A 290 -0.29 14.35 22.56
C GLU A 290 1.22 14.27 22.39
N PHE A 291 1.70 14.73 21.24
CA PHE A 291 3.12 14.76 20.89
C PHE A 291 3.53 16.22 20.65
N ASP A 292 4.29 16.78 21.58
CA ASP A 292 4.92 18.10 21.45
C ASP A 292 6.24 17.95 20.69
N PHE A 293 6.33 18.48 19.46
CA PHE A 293 7.50 18.29 18.59
C PHE A 293 8.74 19.04 19.11
N TRP A 294 8.52 20.11 19.87
CA TRP A 294 9.57 20.89 20.54
C TRP A 294 10.16 20.21 21.77
N LYS A 295 9.63 19.03 22.17
CA LYS A 295 10.20 18.18 23.21
C LYS A 295 10.70 16.87 22.61
N ARG A 296 11.76 16.31 23.21
CA ARG A 296 12.18 14.94 22.94
C ARG A 296 11.09 13.96 23.41
N PRO A 297 10.46 13.15 22.54
CA PRO A 297 9.42 12.23 22.94
C PRO A 297 9.97 10.95 23.59
N GLU A 298 9.15 10.30 24.42
CA GLU A 298 9.42 8.96 24.95
C GLU A 298 9.24 7.89 23.86
N SER A 299 9.97 6.77 23.94
CA SER A 299 9.89 5.67 22.96
C SER A 299 8.58 4.87 23.04
N ASN A 300 7.87 4.97 24.15
CA ASN A 300 6.59 4.33 24.37
C ASN A 300 5.74 5.17 25.33
N GLY A 301 4.43 4.92 25.31
CA GLY A 301 3.49 5.57 26.21
C GLY A 301 2.25 4.70 26.40
N GLU A 302 1.64 4.83 27.56
CA GLU A 302 0.38 4.20 27.93
C GLU A 302 -0.56 5.25 28.49
N THR A 303 -1.83 5.20 28.10
CA THR A 303 -2.88 6.03 28.65
C THR A 303 -4.16 5.22 28.82
N LYS A 304 -4.95 5.58 29.82
CA LYS A 304 -6.26 4.99 30.07
C LYS A 304 -7.31 6.07 29.92
N VAL A 305 -8.21 5.87 28.97
CA VAL A 305 -9.29 6.82 28.65
C VAL A 305 -10.59 6.22 29.14
N GLN A 306 -11.26 6.92 30.05
CA GLN A 306 -12.64 6.60 30.43
C GLN A 306 -13.56 7.21 29.38
N VAL A 307 -14.29 6.36 28.68
CA VAL A 307 -15.17 6.77 27.57
C VAL A 307 -16.62 6.50 27.98
N GLN A 308 -17.43 7.56 27.98
CA GLN A 308 -18.86 7.45 28.24
C GLN A 308 -19.59 6.98 26.97
N VAL A 309 -20.43 5.95 27.12
CA VAL A 309 -21.24 5.41 26.04
C VAL A 309 -22.49 6.26 25.85
N ILE A 310 -22.73 6.72 24.63
CA ILE A 310 -23.84 7.63 24.30
C ILE A 310 -25.08 6.92 23.74
N ASP A 311 -24.94 5.66 23.30
CA ASP A 311 -26.00 4.86 22.67
C ASP A 311 -25.73 3.35 22.89
N ASP A 312 -26.79 2.54 22.88
CA ASP A 312 -26.70 1.07 23.02
C ASP A 312 -26.08 0.44 21.77
N GLY A 313 -25.24 -0.58 21.92
CA GLY A 313 -24.70 -1.30 20.75
C GLY A 313 -23.53 -2.21 21.07
N ASN A 314 -22.77 -2.54 20.03
CA ASN A 314 -21.56 -3.35 20.10
C ASN A 314 -20.38 -2.55 19.52
N ILE A 315 -19.37 -2.34 20.35
CA ILE A 315 -18.13 -1.70 19.91
C ILE A 315 -17.38 -2.68 19.02
N HIS A 316 -17.41 -2.44 17.71
CA HIS A 316 -16.68 -3.25 16.72
C HIS A 316 -15.28 -2.69 16.46
N ALA A 317 -15.10 -1.36 16.57
CA ALA A 317 -13.83 -0.71 16.30
C ALA A 317 -13.67 0.62 17.04
N VAL A 318 -12.42 1.11 17.09
CA VAL A 318 -12.11 2.54 17.25
C VAL A 318 -11.81 3.12 15.88
N VAL A 319 -12.46 4.22 15.53
CA VAL A 319 -12.02 5.10 14.43
C VAL A 319 -11.17 6.20 15.04
N SER A 320 -9.94 6.35 14.57
CA SER A 320 -8.93 7.28 15.08
C SER A 320 -8.41 8.19 13.98
N TRP A 321 -7.99 9.39 14.39
CA TRP A 321 -7.41 10.42 13.52
C TRP A 321 -6.50 11.32 14.35
N TRP A 322 -5.89 12.31 13.71
CA TRP A 322 -5.04 13.28 14.39
C TRP A 322 -5.32 14.72 13.96
N VAL A 323 -4.88 15.66 14.80
CA VAL A 323 -4.90 17.10 14.53
C VAL A 323 -3.50 17.63 14.77
N LEU A 324 -2.94 18.28 13.75
CA LEU A 324 -1.70 19.04 13.84
C LEU A 324 -2.01 20.47 14.22
N GLN A 325 -1.28 20.95 15.22
CA GLN A 325 -1.08 22.36 15.48
C GLN A 325 0.28 22.73 14.87
N LEU A 326 0.27 23.61 13.86
CA LEU A 326 1.47 23.92 13.08
C LEU A 326 2.28 25.10 13.65
N ASP A 327 1.65 25.98 14.42
CA ASP A 327 2.27 27.14 15.06
C ASP A 327 2.20 27.09 16.59
N ARG A 328 3.07 27.81 17.27
CA ARG A 328 3.13 27.85 18.75
C ARG A 328 1.88 28.45 19.37
N GLU A 329 1.29 29.44 18.72
CA GLU A 329 0.13 30.20 19.18
C GLU A 329 -1.18 29.42 19.06
N GLY A 330 -1.20 28.33 18.28
CA GLY A 330 -2.39 27.52 18.06
C GLY A 330 -3.41 28.25 17.21
N THR A 331 -2.96 28.84 16.10
CA THR A 331 -3.82 29.54 15.14
C THR A 331 -3.91 28.84 13.79
N VAL A 332 -2.98 27.91 13.50
CA VAL A 332 -2.94 27.14 12.25
C VAL A 332 -3.01 25.65 12.58
N PHE A 333 -4.05 25.00 12.06
CA PHE A 333 -4.27 23.58 12.26
C PHE A 333 -4.48 22.84 10.94
N TYR A 334 -4.14 21.56 10.94
CA TYR A 334 -4.56 20.59 9.93
C TYR A 334 -5.17 19.39 10.67
N SER A 335 -6.33 18.90 10.26
CA SER A 335 -7.01 17.78 10.91
C SER A 335 -7.26 16.67 9.92
N THR A 336 -7.03 15.41 10.31
CA THR A 336 -7.45 14.22 9.56
C THR A 336 -8.82 13.68 10.01
N ALA A 337 -9.60 14.47 10.75
CA ALA A 337 -10.90 14.04 11.26
C ALA A 337 -11.86 13.64 10.14
N PRO A 338 -12.72 12.63 10.36
CA PRO A 338 -13.79 12.31 9.44
C PRO A 338 -14.84 13.43 9.39
N ARG A 339 -15.57 13.54 8.28
CA ARG A 339 -16.50 14.65 7.97
C ARG A 339 -17.68 14.76 8.92
N TRP A 340 -18.04 13.72 9.67
CA TRP A 340 -19.10 13.79 10.69
C TRP A 340 -18.62 14.44 12.00
N ILE A 341 -17.33 14.76 12.14
CA ILE A 341 -16.79 15.45 13.31
C ILE A 341 -16.80 16.96 13.06
N ASN A 342 -17.64 17.67 13.81
CA ASN A 342 -17.67 19.12 13.82
C ASN A 342 -16.49 19.65 14.66
N SER A 343 -15.46 20.22 14.01
CA SER A 343 -14.32 20.83 14.69
C SER A 343 -14.09 22.27 14.23
N PRO A 344 -13.72 23.21 15.12
CA PRO A 344 -13.28 24.55 14.73
C PRO A 344 -11.96 24.54 13.94
N ALA A 345 -11.21 23.43 13.94
CA ALA A 345 -10.09 23.21 13.01
C ALA A 345 -10.55 22.83 11.58
N ASN A 346 -11.84 22.53 11.39
CA ASN A 346 -12.46 22.18 10.11
C ASN A 346 -13.17 23.39 9.45
N ILE A 347 -12.71 24.63 9.66
CA ILE A 347 -13.29 25.81 9.01
C ILE A 347 -12.81 25.87 7.55
N GLY A 348 -13.49 25.12 6.69
CA GLY A 348 -13.27 25.05 5.24
C GLY A 348 -13.86 23.78 4.63
N TYR A 349 -14.24 23.83 3.35
CA TYR A 349 -14.50 22.62 2.56
C TYR A 349 -13.18 21.82 2.53
N ARG A 350 -13.15 20.65 3.16
CA ARG A 350 -11.95 19.83 3.20
C ARG A 350 -11.87 19.00 1.92
N ASP A 351 -10.86 19.29 1.11
CA ASP A 351 -10.55 18.52 -0.08
C ASP A 351 -10.18 17.09 0.31
N TRP A 352 -10.65 16.12 -0.48
CA TRP A 352 -10.29 14.71 -0.30
C TRP A 352 -8.79 14.51 -0.58
N CYS A 353 -8.13 13.63 0.17
CA CYS A 353 -6.74 13.25 -0.02
C CYS A 353 -6.53 11.76 0.29
N ASP A 354 -5.69 11.06 -0.46
CA ASP A 354 -5.46 9.61 -0.31
C ASP A 354 -4.29 9.26 0.63
N HIS A 355 -3.31 10.16 0.77
CA HIS A 355 -2.10 9.99 1.57
C HIS A 355 -2.38 9.93 3.07
N TRP A 356 -3.39 10.68 3.54
CA TRP A 356 -3.86 10.65 4.92
C TRP A 356 -5.34 10.30 5.01
N LYS A 357 -5.61 9.24 5.74
CA LYS A 357 -6.94 8.68 6.01
C LYS A 357 -7.21 8.66 7.50
N GLN A 358 -8.40 8.24 7.90
CA GLN A 358 -8.65 7.81 9.26
C GLN A 358 -8.09 6.40 9.46
N CYS A 359 -7.83 6.02 10.70
CA CYS A 359 -7.41 4.69 11.05
C CYS A 359 -8.53 3.93 11.75
N VAL A 360 -8.62 2.64 11.47
CA VAL A 360 -9.56 1.72 12.10
C VAL A 360 -8.78 0.67 12.88
N TRP A 361 -9.10 0.51 14.16
CA TRP A 361 -8.63 -0.59 14.99
C TRP A 361 -9.80 -1.52 15.34
N PHE A 362 -9.70 -2.78 14.93
CA PHE A 362 -10.73 -3.79 15.19
C PHE A 362 -10.60 -4.41 16.58
N PHE A 363 -11.73 -4.55 17.29
CA PHE A 363 -11.78 -5.32 18.53
C PHE A 363 -12.21 -6.75 18.26
N ARG A 364 -11.38 -7.71 18.65
CA ARG A 364 -11.56 -9.13 18.31
C ARG A 364 -12.92 -9.69 18.73
N GLY A 365 -13.45 -10.59 17.89
CA GLY A 365 -14.69 -11.32 18.14
C GLY A 365 -15.93 -10.52 17.76
N LYS A 366 -17.04 -10.74 18.49
CA LYS A 366 -18.34 -10.12 18.22
C LYS A 366 -18.43 -8.64 18.61
N GLY A 367 -17.31 -8.01 18.96
CA GLY A 367 -17.27 -6.71 19.62
C GLY A 367 -17.66 -6.78 21.11
N MET A 368 -17.63 -5.62 21.75
CA MET A 368 -18.03 -5.44 23.15
C MET A 368 -19.42 -4.81 23.22
N SER A 369 -20.39 -5.54 23.76
CA SER A 369 -21.75 -5.01 23.98
C SER A 369 -21.74 -3.98 25.11
N VAL A 370 -22.41 -2.86 24.88
CA VAL A 370 -22.50 -1.72 25.80
C VAL A 370 -23.90 -1.12 25.80
N SER A 371 -24.26 -0.51 26.92
CA SER A 371 -25.51 0.23 27.10
C SER A 371 -25.25 1.73 27.28
N GLN A 372 -26.19 2.56 26.86
CA GLN A 372 -26.16 4.00 27.04
C GLN A 372 -25.94 4.37 28.53
N GLY A 373 -24.96 5.25 28.77
CA GLY A 373 -24.58 5.69 30.10
C GLY A 373 -23.56 4.79 30.81
N GLU A 374 -23.19 3.64 30.24
CA GLU A 374 -22.06 2.85 30.72
C GLU A 374 -20.74 3.57 30.47
N GLU A 375 -19.73 3.27 31.31
CA GLU A 375 -18.36 3.73 31.12
C GLU A 375 -17.47 2.58 30.70
N VAL A 376 -16.73 2.79 29.61
CA VAL A 376 -15.78 1.83 29.07
C VAL A 376 -14.36 2.35 29.30
N LEU A 377 -13.47 1.48 29.77
CA LEU A 377 -12.07 1.81 29.94
C LEU A 377 -11.29 1.39 28.69
N LEU A 378 -10.84 2.36 27.91
CA LEU A 378 -9.95 2.15 26.78
C LEU A 378 -8.50 2.31 27.24
N GLU A 379 -7.71 1.26 27.10
CA GLU A 379 -6.26 1.30 27.28
C GLU A 379 -5.61 1.50 25.92
N ALA A 380 -4.97 2.65 25.72
CA ALA A 380 -4.21 2.94 24.53
C ALA A 380 -2.71 2.90 24.85
N THR A 381 -1.93 2.24 24.01
CA THR A 381 -0.47 2.19 24.11
C THR A 381 0.15 2.53 22.77
N HIS A 382 1.31 3.19 22.77
CA HIS A 382 2.10 3.36 21.56
C HIS A 382 3.53 2.85 21.76
N THR A 383 4.10 2.36 20.66
CA THR A 383 5.53 2.14 20.49
C THR A 383 6.12 3.34 19.73
N GLU A 384 7.34 3.19 19.22
CA GLU A 384 7.99 4.18 18.37
C GLU A 384 7.28 4.37 17.01
N THR A 385 6.51 3.38 16.55
CA THR A 385 5.97 3.32 15.19
C THR A 385 4.52 2.86 15.08
N SER A 386 3.84 2.56 16.19
CA SER A 386 2.47 2.04 16.16
C SER A 386 1.69 2.38 17.42
N VAL A 387 0.38 2.45 17.31
CA VAL A 387 -0.58 2.61 18.40
C VAL A 387 -1.51 1.41 18.44
N SER A 388 -1.82 0.94 19.65
CA SER A 388 -2.73 -0.17 19.89
C SER A 388 -3.74 0.15 20.97
N TYR A 389 -4.91 -0.48 20.86
CA TYR A 389 -6.04 -0.25 21.74
C TYR A 389 -6.56 -1.57 22.33
N ASN A 390 -6.88 -1.54 23.62
CA ASN A 390 -7.56 -2.62 24.33
C ASN A 390 -8.75 -2.05 25.11
N LEU A 391 -9.84 -2.80 25.19
CA LEU A 391 -11.00 -2.43 26.00
C LEU A 391 -11.07 -3.33 27.23
N ASN A 392 -11.26 -2.71 28.39
CA ASN A 392 -11.57 -3.40 29.64
C ASN A 392 -12.92 -2.92 30.17
N VAL A 393 -13.80 -3.85 30.54
CA VAL A 393 -15.06 -3.51 31.23
C VAL A 393 -14.76 -3.32 32.72
N GLN A 394 -15.16 -2.18 33.30
CA GLN A 394 -15.22 -2.04 34.76
C GLN A 394 -16.45 -2.80 35.29
N VAL A 395 -16.35 -4.13 35.40
CA VAL A 395 -17.30 -4.91 36.21
C VAL A 395 -16.91 -4.74 37.68
N PRO A 396 -17.86 -4.56 38.64
CA PRO A 396 -17.56 -4.67 40.06
C PRO A 396 -16.87 -6.02 40.30
N LYS A 397 -15.68 -5.99 40.91
CA LYS A 397 -14.79 -7.15 41.09
C LYS A 397 -15.52 -8.40 41.59
N THR A 398 -15.91 -9.27 40.66
CA THR A 398 -16.10 -10.70 40.85
C THR A 398 -15.80 -11.37 39.51
N ASP A 399 -14.90 -12.35 39.55
CA ASP A 399 -14.39 -13.16 38.45
C ASP A 399 -13.42 -12.50 37.44
N THR A 400 -12.19 -12.28 37.92
CA THR A 400 -10.99 -12.40 37.07
C THR A 400 -10.93 -13.79 36.44
N ARG A 401 -11.48 -13.96 35.24
CA ARG A 401 -10.99 -14.98 34.32
C ARG A 401 -9.81 -14.38 33.58
N GLN A 402 -8.62 -14.69 34.08
CA GLN A 402 -7.38 -14.61 33.31
C GLN A 402 -7.62 -15.41 32.03
N HIS A 403 -7.63 -14.75 30.86
CA HIS A 403 -7.46 -15.48 29.63
C HIS A 403 -6.00 -15.93 29.57
N ASP A 404 -5.83 -17.23 29.76
CA ASP A 404 -4.56 -17.95 29.70
C ASP A 404 -3.75 -17.56 28.46
N HIS A 405 -2.61 -16.91 28.72
CA HIS A 405 -1.45 -17.01 27.85
C HIS A 405 -0.86 -18.40 28.02
N ASN A 406 -1.37 -19.39 27.29
CA ASN A 406 -0.66 -20.65 26.99
C ASN A 406 -1.47 -21.50 26.01
N ILE A 407 -1.13 -21.43 24.72
CA ILE A 407 -0.72 -22.54 23.83
C ILE A 407 -0.13 -21.86 22.57
N ARG A 408 0.95 -22.42 22.00
CA ARG A 408 1.49 -22.00 20.70
C ARG A 408 0.53 -22.45 19.59
N ASP A 409 -0.65 -21.88 19.53
CA ASP A 409 -1.63 -22.20 18.49
C ASP A 409 -1.20 -21.55 17.18
N PHE A 410 -1.25 -22.34 16.10
CA PHE A 410 -0.96 -21.89 14.75
C PHE A 410 -1.86 -20.70 14.36
N GLN A 411 -1.30 -19.73 13.63
CA GLN A 411 -1.99 -18.51 13.24
C GLN A 411 -1.72 -18.15 11.77
N LEU A 412 -2.80 -18.06 10.99
CA LEU A 412 -2.82 -17.58 9.62
C LEU A 412 -3.33 -16.14 9.58
N LEU A 413 -2.46 -15.22 9.15
CA LEU A 413 -2.80 -13.81 8.99
C LEU A 413 -3.35 -13.59 7.58
N LEU A 414 -4.51 -12.94 7.48
CA LEU A 414 -5.11 -12.52 6.21
C LEU A 414 -5.45 -11.02 6.27
N SER A 415 -5.61 -10.39 5.11
CA SER A 415 -6.11 -9.02 5.03
C SER A 415 -7.58 -8.93 5.49
N PRO A 416 -8.02 -7.75 5.97
CA PRO A 416 -9.41 -7.57 6.38
C PRO A 416 -10.41 -7.88 5.25
N GLU A 417 -10.08 -7.47 4.02
CA GLU A 417 -10.87 -7.74 2.82
C GLU A 417 -10.95 -9.23 2.54
N ARG A 418 -9.84 -9.97 2.70
CA ARG A 418 -9.82 -11.42 2.50
C ARG A 418 -10.69 -12.16 3.51
N ILE A 419 -10.68 -11.72 4.77
CA ILE A 419 -11.59 -12.26 5.79
C ILE A 419 -13.05 -12.02 5.40
N ALA A 420 -13.39 -10.81 4.95
CA ALA A 420 -14.76 -10.51 4.54
C ALA A 420 -15.21 -11.35 3.33
N ILE A 421 -14.34 -11.60 2.34
CA ILE A 421 -14.62 -12.50 1.21
C ILE A 421 -14.92 -13.92 1.70
N TYR A 422 -14.08 -14.46 2.59
CA TYR A 422 -14.28 -15.79 3.16
C TYR A 422 -15.51 -15.90 4.07
N GLY A 423 -16.01 -14.78 4.58
CA GLY A 423 -17.28 -14.69 5.30
C GLY A 423 -18.50 -14.45 4.40
N ASP A 424 -18.32 -14.10 3.13
CA ASP A 424 -19.44 -13.75 2.24
C ASP A 424 -20.19 -15.00 1.76
N SER A 425 -21.44 -15.14 2.19
CA SER A 425 -22.26 -16.31 1.88
C SER A 425 -22.59 -16.47 0.40
N LYS A 426 -22.70 -15.37 -0.36
CA LYS A 426 -23.01 -15.43 -1.80
C LYS A 426 -21.78 -15.92 -2.55
N TRP A 427 -20.61 -15.36 -2.27
CA TRP A 427 -19.34 -15.78 -2.84
C TRP A 427 -19.07 -17.26 -2.54
N ARG A 428 -19.18 -17.68 -1.27
CA ARG A 428 -18.99 -19.08 -0.87
C ARG A 428 -19.92 -20.03 -1.62
N SER A 429 -21.20 -19.65 -1.74
CA SER A 429 -22.21 -20.46 -2.45
C SER A 429 -21.88 -20.61 -3.94
N SER A 430 -21.43 -19.54 -4.60
CA SER A 430 -21.00 -19.56 -6.01
C SER A 430 -19.79 -20.47 -6.22
N VAL A 431 -18.76 -20.33 -5.40
CA VAL A 431 -17.54 -21.16 -5.48
C VAL A 431 -17.85 -22.63 -5.21
N LEU A 432 -18.66 -22.92 -4.19
CA LEU A 432 -19.08 -24.27 -3.85
C LEU A 432 -19.89 -24.91 -4.98
N ALA A 433 -20.80 -24.16 -5.62
CA ALA A 433 -21.55 -24.63 -6.78
C ALA A 433 -20.62 -24.96 -7.95
N ALA A 434 -19.63 -24.10 -8.23
CA ALA A 434 -18.66 -24.32 -9.31
C ALA A 434 -17.82 -25.58 -9.08
N VAL A 435 -17.25 -25.75 -7.88
CA VAL A 435 -16.46 -26.95 -7.53
C VAL A 435 -17.31 -28.21 -7.57
N ARG A 436 -18.56 -28.15 -7.09
CA ARG A 436 -19.49 -29.29 -7.15
C ARG A 436 -19.78 -29.72 -8.58
N ASN A 437 -20.07 -28.77 -9.47
CA ASN A 437 -20.31 -29.03 -10.89
C ASN A 437 -19.05 -29.62 -11.55
N ALA A 438 -17.88 -29.07 -11.22
CA ALA A 438 -16.61 -29.51 -11.76
C ALA A 438 -16.22 -30.96 -11.36
N LEU A 439 -16.60 -31.38 -10.15
CA LEU A 439 -16.38 -32.73 -9.63
C LEU A 439 -17.42 -33.76 -10.10
N GLN A 440 -18.58 -33.32 -10.62
CA GLN A 440 -19.68 -34.19 -10.96
C GLN A 440 -19.30 -35.21 -12.05
N GLY A 441 -19.56 -36.49 -11.79
CA GLY A 441 -19.30 -37.58 -12.75
C GLY A 441 -17.84 -38.04 -12.86
N ARG A 442 -16.90 -37.45 -12.11
CA ARG A 442 -15.49 -37.85 -12.10
C ARG A 442 -15.19 -38.92 -11.05
N VAL A 443 -14.37 -39.91 -11.42
CA VAL A 443 -13.94 -41.00 -10.52
C VAL A 443 -12.46 -40.81 -10.15
N ASN A 444 -12.17 -40.68 -8.85
CA ASN A 444 -10.82 -40.48 -8.30
C ASN A 444 -10.00 -39.35 -8.98
N PRO A 445 -10.51 -38.12 -9.17
CA PRO A 445 -9.79 -37.07 -9.89
C PRO A 445 -8.54 -36.59 -9.12
N LEU A 446 -7.47 -36.28 -9.86
CA LEU A 446 -6.33 -35.50 -9.36
C LEU A 446 -6.64 -34.02 -9.58
N CYS A 447 -6.84 -33.29 -8.49
CA CYS A 447 -7.16 -31.88 -8.48
C CYS A 447 -5.94 -31.07 -8.00
N VAL A 448 -5.53 -30.07 -8.76
CA VAL A 448 -4.43 -29.16 -8.40
C VAL A 448 -5.01 -27.77 -8.14
N VAL A 449 -4.81 -27.25 -6.93
CA VAL A 449 -5.11 -25.86 -6.55
C VAL A 449 -3.84 -25.03 -6.71
N VAL A 450 -3.81 -24.15 -7.71
CA VAL A 450 -2.55 -23.49 -8.14
C VAL A 450 -2.19 -22.25 -7.33
N ASP A 451 -3.16 -21.68 -6.62
CA ASP A 451 -3.03 -20.38 -5.96
C ASP A 451 -3.03 -20.51 -4.42
N ASP A 452 -3.24 -19.41 -3.71
CA ASP A 452 -3.27 -19.36 -2.25
C ASP A 452 -4.67 -19.60 -1.64
N SER A 453 -5.62 -20.14 -2.42
CA SER A 453 -7.00 -20.33 -1.98
C SER A 453 -7.18 -21.53 -1.06
N ILE A 454 -7.16 -21.27 0.25
CA ILE A 454 -7.43 -22.31 1.27
C ILE A 454 -8.87 -22.83 1.20
N PHE A 455 -9.83 -21.99 0.79
CA PHE A 455 -11.23 -22.40 0.68
C PHE A 455 -11.46 -23.42 -0.44
N LEU A 456 -10.83 -23.22 -1.60
CA LEU A 456 -10.91 -24.17 -2.71
C LEU A 456 -10.28 -25.53 -2.37
N THR A 457 -9.12 -25.53 -1.71
CA THR A 457 -8.50 -26.77 -1.23
C THR A 457 -9.44 -27.57 -0.33
N LEU A 458 -10.07 -26.90 0.64
CA LEU A 458 -11.00 -27.54 1.57
C LEU A 458 -12.26 -28.05 0.85
N LEU A 459 -12.84 -27.25 -0.04
CA LEU A 459 -13.99 -27.66 -0.84
C LEU A 459 -13.70 -28.90 -1.69
N ALA A 460 -12.57 -28.91 -2.41
CA ALA A 460 -12.19 -30.03 -3.27
C ALA A 460 -11.96 -31.33 -2.47
N ALA A 461 -11.42 -31.21 -1.25
CA ALA A 461 -11.16 -32.34 -0.35
C ALA A 461 -12.42 -32.84 0.38
N ASN A 462 -13.35 -31.93 0.71
CA ASN A 462 -14.60 -32.22 1.42
C ASN A 462 -15.68 -32.79 0.50
N LEU A 463 -15.89 -32.19 -0.68
CA LEU A 463 -16.99 -32.57 -1.60
C LEU A 463 -16.80 -33.95 -2.25
N SER A 464 -15.55 -34.40 -2.40
CA SER A 464 -15.24 -35.72 -2.97
C SER A 464 -14.36 -36.51 -2.01
N LYS A 465 -14.82 -37.70 -1.60
CA LYS A 465 -14.04 -38.62 -0.77
C LYS A 465 -12.94 -39.34 -1.54
N THR A 466 -13.01 -39.28 -2.87
CA THR A 466 -12.14 -39.98 -3.81
C THR A 466 -11.10 -39.08 -4.47
N SER A 467 -11.26 -37.75 -4.41
CA SER A 467 -10.30 -36.81 -4.98
C SER A 467 -8.97 -36.85 -4.24
N HIS A 468 -7.89 -36.77 -5.00
CA HIS A 468 -6.56 -36.42 -4.48
C HIS A 468 -6.32 -34.95 -4.81
N VAL A 469 -6.04 -34.14 -3.79
CA VAL A 469 -5.90 -32.68 -3.91
C VAL A 469 -4.46 -32.28 -3.67
N LEU A 470 -3.86 -31.58 -4.62
CA LEU A 470 -2.53 -31.01 -4.54
C LEU A 470 -2.65 -29.49 -4.44
N SER A 471 -2.23 -28.89 -3.33
CA SER A 471 -2.25 -27.43 -3.16
C SER A 471 -0.84 -26.85 -3.27
N LEU A 472 -0.69 -25.76 -4.02
CA LEU A 472 0.61 -25.14 -4.28
C LEU A 472 0.96 -24.03 -3.29
N PHE A 473 -0.01 -23.21 -2.88
CA PHE A 473 0.20 -22.13 -1.90
C PHE A 473 1.48 -21.30 -2.15
N PRO A 474 1.63 -20.69 -3.34
CA PRO A 474 2.87 -19.99 -3.72
C PRO A 474 3.27 -18.86 -2.74
N GLY A 475 2.30 -18.21 -2.11
CA GLY A 475 2.49 -17.17 -1.10
C GLY A 475 2.41 -17.70 0.34
N LEU A 476 1.43 -18.54 0.67
CA LEU A 476 1.21 -19.06 2.03
C LEU A 476 2.23 -20.14 2.43
N ARG A 477 2.71 -20.94 1.48
CA ARG A 477 3.74 -21.97 1.65
C ARG A 477 3.42 -22.91 2.83
N GLU A 478 4.40 -23.16 3.71
CA GLU A 478 4.27 -24.01 4.90
C GLU A 478 3.11 -23.59 5.81
N LYS A 479 2.80 -22.29 5.90
CA LYS A 479 1.65 -21.83 6.70
C LYS A 479 0.34 -22.37 6.15
N GLY A 480 0.21 -22.49 4.83
CA GLY A 480 -0.96 -23.12 4.22
C GLY A 480 -1.07 -24.59 4.59
N ALA A 481 0.04 -25.34 4.61
CA ALA A 481 0.05 -26.75 5.02
C ALA A 481 -0.33 -26.92 6.50
N GLN A 482 0.32 -26.16 7.39
CA GLN A 482 0.02 -26.16 8.82
C GLN A 482 -1.44 -25.77 9.07
N TYR A 483 -1.99 -24.81 8.32
CA TYR A 483 -3.41 -24.46 8.41
C TYR A 483 -4.31 -25.66 8.10
N LEU A 484 -4.07 -26.37 6.98
CA LEU A 484 -4.87 -27.53 6.60
C LEU A 484 -4.86 -28.65 7.65
N GLU A 485 -3.70 -28.90 8.27
CA GLU A 485 -3.56 -29.87 9.36
C GLU A 485 -4.42 -29.53 10.58
N ASN A 486 -4.60 -28.25 10.86
CA ASN A 486 -5.40 -27.79 12.00
C ASN A 486 -6.91 -27.87 11.73
N VAL A 487 -7.35 -27.73 10.47
CA VAL A 487 -8.79 -27.71 10.12
C VAL A 487 -9.32 -29.04 9.57
N VAL A 488 -8.45 -30.03 9.33
CA VAL A 488 -8.82 -31.32 8.70
C VAL A 488 -9.94 -32.05 9.43
N LYS A 489 -9.90 -32.08 10.77
CA LYS A 489 -10.91 -32.77 11.59
C LYS A 489 -12.29 -32.14 11.45
N ALA A 490 -12.36 -30.81 11.43
CA ALA A 490 -13.61 -30.07 11.31
C ALA A 490 -14.23 -30.21 9.93
N ASN A 491 -13.41 -30.36 8.89
CA ASN A 491 -13.86 -30.45 7.50
C ASN A 491 -13.98 -31.90 6.98
N SER A 492 -13.90 -32.91 7.85
CA SER A 492 -14.18 -34.33 7.53
C SER A 492 -13.43 -34.90 6.32
N PHE A 493 -12.20 -34.44 6.05
CA PHE A 493 -11.30 -35.02 5.06
C PHE A 493 -10.08 -35.65 5.73
N SER A 494 -9.18 -36.26 4.95
CA SER A 494 -7.99 -36.92 5.46
C SER A 494 -6.74 -36.42 4.73
N MET A 495 -5.65 -36.21 5.47
CA MET A 495 -4.41 -35.62 4.96
C MET A 495 -3.66 -36.53 3.99
N ASP A 496 -3.93 -37.84 3.97
CA ASP A 496 -3.40 -38.76 2.95
C ASP A 496 -3.87 -38.39 1.52
N ARG A 497 -4.99 -37.67 1.41
CA ARG A 497 -5.56 -37.21 0.14
C ARG A 497 -5.22 -35.78 -0.21
N VAL A 498 -4.63 -35.02 0.71
CA VAL A 498 -4.32 -33.60 0.51
C VAL A 498 -2.83 -33.38 0.70
N GLU A 499 -2.15 -33.07 -0.39
CA GLU A 499 -0.72 -32.84 -0.39
C GLU A 499 -0.42 -31.35 -0.65
N VAL A 500 0.49 -30.78 0.14
CA VAL A 500 1.03 -29.43 -0.11
C VAL A 500 2.45 -29.56 -0.61
N ARG A 501 2.76 -28.99 -1.77
CA ARG A 501 4.09 -29.08 -2.38
C ARG A 501 4.88 -27.81 -2.16
N GLU A 502 6.00 -27.95 -1.46
CA GLU A 502 6.77 -26.81 -0.95
C GLU A 502 7.84 -26.25 -1.91
N LYS A 503 7.94 -26.72 -3.16
CA LYS A 503 9.12 -26.41 -3.98
C LYS A 503 8.95 -25.13 -4.82
N ARG A 504 9.93 -24.23 -4.68
CA ARG A 504 10.34 -23.18 -5.65
C ARG A 504 10.72 -23.72 -7.05
N LYS A 505 10.32 -24.94 -7.42
CA LYS A 505 10.63 -25.48 -8.74
C LYS A 505 9.69 -24.80 -9.74
N PRO A 506 10.20 -24.26 -10.85
CA PRO A 506 9.42 -23.47 -11.80
C PRO A 506 8.36 -24.27 -12.57
N CYS A 507 8.26 -25.59 -12.36
CA CYS A 507 7.25 -26.43 -12.97
C CYS A 507 7.04 -27.71 -12.15
N LEU A 508 5.78 -28.04 -11.84
CA LEU A 508 5.42 -29.38 -11.37
C LEU A 508 5.71 -30.39 -12.50
N THR A 509 6.25 -31.54 -12.14
CA THR A 509 6.52 -32.62 -13.10
C THR A 509 5.56 -33.79 -12.87
N LEU A 510 5.47 -34.71 -13.84
CA LEU A 510 4.72 -35.95 -13.68
C LEU A 510 5.19 -36.78 -12.46
N HIS A 511 6.45 -36.64 -12.05
CA HIS A 511 6.94 -37.27 -10.83
C HIS A 511 6.25 -36.70 -9.57
N ASP A 512 6.01 -35.38 -9.56
CA ASP A 512 5.39 -34.70 -8.42
C ASP A 512 3.89 -35.04 -8.28
N THR A 513 3.27 -35.51 -9.36
CA THR A 513 1.88 -36.00 -9.43
C THR A 513 1.76 -37.54 -9.38
N HIS A 514 2.79 -38.23 -8.87
CA HIS A 514 2.83 -39.69 -8.75
C HIS A 514 2.60 -40.45 -10.08
N GLY A 515 3.02 -39.85 -11.20
CA GLY A 515 2.85 -40.40 -12.54
C GLY A 515 1.45 -40.23 -13.12
N LYS A 516 0.52 -39.57 -12.41
CA LYS A 516 -0.85 -39.33 -12.87
C LYS A 516 -0.97 -37.95 -13.52
N LYS A 517 -1.71 -37.87 -14.63
CA LYS A 517 -2.09 -36.59 -15.24
C LYS A 517 -3.14 -35.87 -14.40
N VAL A 518 -3.11 -34.53 -14.43
CA VAL A 518 -4.03 -33.67 -13.68
C VAL A 518 -5.38 -33.63 -14.38
N ASP A 519 -6.43 -34.07 -13.69
CA ASP A 519 -7.81 -34.11 -14.21
C ASP A 519 -8.53 -32.76 -14.04
N MET A 520 -8.13 -31.99 -13.03
CA MET A 520 -8.72 -30.71 -12.67
C MET A 520 -7.65 -29.71 -12.20
N LEU A 521 -7.56 -28.58 -12.87
CA LEU A 521 -6.73 -27.46 -12.47
C LEU A 521 -7.64 -26.33 -11.99
N ILE A 522 -7.61 -26.02 -10.70
CA ILE A 522 -8.53 -25.06 -10.10
C ILE A 522 -7.78 -23.90 -9.41
N GLY A 523 -8.43 -22.74 -9.37
CA GLY A 523 -7.97 -21.55 -8.68
C GLY A 523 -9.12 -20.57 -8.48
N GLU A 524 -8.92 -19.64 -7.56
CA GLU A 524 -9.71 -18.43 -7.35
C GLU A 524 -9.09 -17.22 -8.07
N PRO A 525 -7.96 -17.43 -8.75
CA PRO A 525 -6.88 -16.46 -8.92
C PRO A 525 -6.54 -15.57 -7.71
N TYR A 526 -6.40 -16.15 -6.52
CA TYR A 526 -5.96 -15.42 -5.31
C TYR A 526 -4.50 -15.74 -4.97
N TYR A 527 -3.62 -14.74 -5.03
CA TYR A 527 -2.22 -14.86 -4.64
C TYR A 527 -1.90 -13.94 -3.48
N TYR A 528 -1.47 -14.49 -2.35
CA TYR A 528 -1.23 -13.75 -1.10
C TYR A 528 -0.21 -12.61 -1.29
N ALA A 529 0.78 -12.81 -2.16
CA ALA A 529 1.79 -11.79 -2.48
C ALA A 529 1.29 -10.68 -3.42
N ASN A 530 0.19 -10.91 -4.14
CA ASN A 530 -0.39 -9.95 -5.10
C ASN A 530 -1.59 -9.20 -4.49
N GLU A 531 -1.82 -9.29 -3.18
CA GLU A 531 -2.89 -8.51 -2.54
C GLU A 531 -2.67 -7.00 -2.78
N GLY A 532 -3.73 -6.32 -3.23
CA GLY A 532 -3.70 -4.88 -3.48
C GLY A 532 -3.06 -4.46 -4.81
N MET A 533 -2.73 -5.42 -5.68
CA MET A 533 -2.20 -5.22 -7.03
C MET A 533 -3.31 -4.98 -8.08
N LEU A 534 -2.93 -4.74 -9.34
CA LEU A 534 -3.89 -4.54 -10.44
C LEU A 534 -4.66 -5.83 -10.75
N PRO A 535 -5.96 -5.79 -11.10
CA PRO A 535 -6.78 -6.99 -11.26
C PRO A 535 -6.24 -8.04 -12.25
N TRP A 536 -5.71 -7.60 -13.40
CA TRP A 536 -5.16 -8.50 -14.43
C TRP A 536 -3.80 -9.09 -14.04
N GLN A 537 -3.16 -8.66 -12.96
CA GLN A 537 -1.96 -9.31 -12.44
C GLN A 537 -2.26 -10.70 -11.85
N ASN A 538 -3.53 -10.98 -11.52
CA ASN A 538 -3.99 -12.32 -11.16
C ASN A 538 -4.15 -13.26 -12.36
N LEU A 539 -3.92 -12.79 -13.60
CA LEU A 539 -3.73 -13.66 -14.78
C LEU A 539 -2.46 -14.53 -14.66
N ARG A 540 -1.72 -14.41 -13.56
CA ARG A 540 -0.77 -15.43 -13.10
C ARG A 540 -1.37 -16.83 -13.17
N PHE A 541 -2.65 -17.00 -12.85
CA PHE A 541 -3.37 -18.28 -13.02
C PHE A 541 -3.22 -18.84 -14.44
N TRP A 542 -3.36 -17.99 -15.46
CA TRP A 542 -3.25 -18.39 -16.86
C TRP A 542 -1.81 -18.80 -17.23
N LYS A 543 -0.82 -18.11 -16.67
CA LYS A 543 0.59 -18.47 -16.82
C LYS A 543 0.90 -19.80 -16.14
N ASP A 544 0.44 -20.01 -14.91
CA ASP A 544 0.57 -21.27 -14.18
C ASP A 544 -0.09 -22.42 -14.96
N ARG A 545 -1.32 -22.22 -15.47
CA ARG A 545 -2.01 -23.17 -16.36
C ARG A 545 -1.19 -23.50 -17.62
N THR A 546 -0.48 -22.53 -18.16
CA THR A 546 0.36 -22.74 -19.36
C THR A 546 1.61 -23.55 -19.02
N LEU A 547 2.25 -23.27 -17.90
CA LEU A 547 3.42 -24.00 -17.43
C LEU A 547 3.08 -25.46 -17.10
N LEU A 548 1.86 -25.69 -16.60
CA LEU A 548 1.37 -27.02 -16.22
C LEU A 548 0.76 -27.82 -17.39
N ASP A 549 0.66 -27.24 -18.59
CA ASP A 549 0.10 -27.90 -19.79
C ASP A 549 0.64 -29.33 -20.03
N PRO A 550 1.96 -29.60 -19.90
CA PRO A 550 2.51 -30.95 -20.14
C PRO A 550 2.01 -32.04 -19.18
N ILE A 551 1.45 -31.67 -18.02
CA ILE A 551 0.97 -32.61 -17.01
C ILE A 551 -0.57 -32.69 -16.92
N LEU A 552 -1.29 -31.88 -17.72
CA LEU A 552 -2.75 -31.93 -17.80
C LEU A 552 -3.22 -33.17 -18.58
N SER A 553 -4.36 -33.75 -18.16
CA SER A 553 -5.09 -34.71 -18.99
C SER A 553 -5.67 -34.03 -20.23
N GLU A 554 -5.93 -34.79 -21.30
CA GLU A 554 -6.54 -34.24 -22.53
C GLU A 554 -7.91 -33.61 -22.25
N ASP A 555 -8.69 -34.19 -21.32
CA ASP A 555 -9.99 -33.69 -20.87
C ASP A 555 -9.92 -32.97 -19.50
N ALA A 556 -8.77 -32.33 -19.21
CA ALA A 556 -8.59 -31.61 -17.95
C ALA A 556 -9.59 -30.45 -17.84
N LEU A 557 -10.26 -30.34 -16.69
CA LEU A 557 -11.12 -29.20 -16.39
C LEU A 557 -10.27 -28.05 -15.82
N ILE A 558 -10.43 -26.86 -16.39
CA ILE A 558 -9.76 -25.64 -15.93
C ILE A 558 -10.81 -24.73 -15.28
N MET A 559 -10.59 -24.36 -14.01
CA MET A 559 -11.45 -23.44 -13.25
C MET A 559 -10.59 -22.33 -12.62
N PRO A 560 -10.86 -21.04 -12.87
CA PRO A 560 -11.86 -20.51 -13.81
C PRO A 560 -11.60 -20.98 -15.25
N CYS A 561 -12.65 -21.01 -16.06
CA CYS A 561 -12.55 -21.36 -17.48
C CYS A 561 -12.13 -20.13 -18.32
N LYS A 562 -12.54 -18.93 -17.89
CA LYS A 562 -12.23 -17.66 -18.54
C LYS A 562 -12.07 -16.53 -17.53
N GLY A 563 -11.32 -15.52 -17.92
CA GLY A 563 -11.36 -14.18 -17.31
C GLY A 563 -11.92 -13.18 -18.31
N ILE A 564 -12.79 -12.27 -17.89
CA ILE A 564 -13.36 -11.22 -18.74
C ILE A 564 -12.90 -9.87 -18.21
N LEU A 565 -12.09 -9.14 -18.98
CA LEU A 565 -11.71 -7.77 -18.65
C LEU A 565 -12.89 -6.85 -18.97
N LYS A 566 -13.48 -6.29 -17.92
CA LYS A 566 -14.55 -5.30 -18.01
C LYS A 566 -14.04 -3.91 -17.71
N ALA A 567 -14.77 -2.91 -18.19
CA ALA A 567 -14.53 -1.52 -17.86
C ALA A 567 -15.82 -0.70 -17.77
N CYS A 568 -15.71 0.45 -17.10
CA CYS A 568 -16.72 1.50 -17.05
C CYS A 568 -16.02 2.87 -17.15
N ALA A 569 -16.58 3.79 -17.94
CA ALA A 569 -16.16 5.19 -17.93
C ALA A 569 -16.79 5.88 -16.71
N MET A 570 -15.97 6.53 -15.88
CA MET A 570 -16.41 7.07 -14.60
C MET A 570 -15.99 8.53 -14.38
N SER A 571 -16.82 9.25 -13.63
CA SER A 571 -16.45 10.49 -12.97
C SER A 571 -15.75 10.16 -11.65
N LEU A 572 -14.53 10.68 -11.47
CA LEU A 572 -13.66 10.44 -10.32
C LEU A 572 -12.90 11.75 -9.97
N PRO A 573 -13.60 12.86 -9.67
CA PRO A 573 -12.98 14.19 -9.55
C PRO A 573 -11.91 14.26 -8.46
N ASP A 574 -12.17 13.68 -7.29
CA ASP A 574 -11.24 13.68 -6.15
C ASP A 574 -9.95 12.91 -6.48
N LEU A 575 -10.10 11.67 -6.96
CA LEU A 575 -8.96 10.85 -7.38
C LEU A 575 -8.19 11.48 -8.54
N TRP A 576 -8.86 12.06 -9.53
CA TRP A 576 -8.20 12.75 -10.62
C TRP A 576 -7.40 13.96 -10.13
N SER A 577 -8.00 14.76 -9.23
CA SER A 577 -7.36 15.97 -8.68
C SER A 577 -6.13 15.64 -7.82
N SER A 578 -6.15 14.55 -7.04
CA SER A 578 -4.96 14.09 -6.30
C SER A 578 -3.80 13.69 -7.21
N ARG A 579 -4.07 13.34 -8.47
CA ARG A 579 -3.11 12.78 -9.40
C ARG A 579 -2.81 13.70 -10.58
N CYS A 580 -3.42 14.88 -10.66
CA CYS A 580 -3.24 15.76 -11.80
C CYS A 580 -1.85 16.39 -11.83
N CYS A 581 -1.41 16.78 -13.03
CA CYS A 581 -0.14 17.44 -13.25
C CYS A 581 -0.04 18.72 -12.44
N LEU A 582 1.11 18.88 -11.80
CA LEU A 582 1.46 20.06 -11.05
C LEU A 582 2.10 21.10 -11.96
N GLY A 583 1.77 22.36 -11.72
CA GLY A 583 2.49 23.52 -12.25
C GLY A 583 3.17 24.25 -11.11
N ASP A 584 2.52 25.34 -10.68
CA ASP A 584 2.91 26.09 -9.48
C ASP A 584 2.28 25.47 -8.23
N VAL A 585 3.10 25.21 -7.20
CA VAL A 585 2.65 24.78 -5.88
C VAL A 585 3.15 25.79 -4.85
N GLU A 586 2.22 26.58 -4.31
CA GLU A 586 2.50 27.63 -3.32
C GLU A 586 3.59 28.64 -3.78
N GLY A 587 3.65 28.95 -5.08
CA GLY A 587 4.62 29.87 -5.68
C GLY A 587 5.93 29.22 -6.16
N PHE A 588 6.00 27.89 -6.24
CA PHE A 588 7.17 27.13 -6.69
C PHE A 588 6.84 26.20 -7.85
N ASP A 589 7.65 26.23 -8.92
CA ASP A 589 7.53 25.35 -10.08
C ASP A 589 7.85 23.90 -9.68
N HIS A 590 6.84 23.05 -9.71
CA HIS A 590 6.94 21.61 -9.46
C HIS A 590 6.68 20.77 -10.72
N SER A 591 6.55 21.38 -11.89
CA SER A 591 6.20 20.67 -13.14
C SER A 591 7.15 19.50 -13.49
N ILE A 592 8.41 19.58 -13.04
CA ILE A 592 9.43 18.54 -13.27
C ILE A 592 9.11 17.21 -12.56
N VAL A 593 8.25 17.19 -11.54
CA VAL A 593 7.92 15.97 -10.78
C VAL A 593 6.91 15.08 -11.49
N ASN A 594 6.11 15.64 -12.41
CA ASN A 594 4.97 14.98 -13.02
C ASN A 594 5.31 13.64 -13.70
N THR A 595 6.40 13.60 -14.47
CA THR A 595 6.85 12.35 -15.12
C THR A 595 7.28 11.31 -14.09
N THR A 596 8.05 11.70 -13.08
CA THR A 596 8.62 10.77 -12.08
C THR A 596 7.56 10.20 -11.14
N LEU A 597 6.60 11.04 -10.73
CA LEU A 597 5.51 10.67 -9.82
C LEU A 597 4.29 10.10 -10.54
N GLY A 598 4.32 9.99 -11.87
CA GLY A 598 3.25 9.39 -12.67
C GLY A 598 1.95 10.18 -12.63
N ALA A 599 2.02 11.49 -12.85
CA ALA A 599 0.84 12.34 -12.92
C ALA A 599 -0.06 11.98 -14.10
N CYS A 600 -1.36 12.19 -13.95
CA CYS A 600 -2.32 12.31 -15.05
C CYS A 600 -2.56 13.80 -15.34
N GLY A 601 -3.37 14.13 -16.34
CA GLY A 601 -3.58 15.55 -16.68
C GLY A 601 -2.44 16.14 -17.52
N GLU A 602 -2.71 16.79 -18.65
CA GLU A 602 -1.78 17.71 -19.34
C GLU A 602 -0.35 17.21 -19.65
N LEU A 603 -0.12 15.89 -19.68
CA LEU A 603 1.18 15.33 -20.06
C LEU A 603 1.49 15.62 -21.55
N PRO A 604 2.77 15.87 -21.91
CA PRO A 604 3.16 15.98 -23.31
C PRO A 604 2.84 14.68 -24.06
N ALA A 605 2.05 14.78 -25.13
CA ALA A 605 1.78 13.63 -26.00
C ALA A 605 3.12 13.03 -26.50
N PRO A 606 3.28 11.68 -26.49
CA PRO A 606 2.28 10.63 -26.30
C PRO A 606 2.20 10.06 -24.86
N LYS A 607 2.74 10.74 -23.85
CA LYS A 607 2.78 10.19 -22.48
C LYS A 607 1.38 10.10 -21.87
N GLU A 608 1.06 8.97 -21.27
CA GLU A 608 -0.18 8.74 -20.53
C GLU A 608 0.10 8.42 -19.06
N GLY A 609 -0.89 8.66 -18.20
CA GLY A 609 -0.82 8.27 -16.79
C GLY A 609 -0.74 6.75 -16.62
N PRO A 610 -0.17 6.26 -15.50
CA PRO A 610 -0.08 4.84 -15.18
C PRO A 610 -1.46 4.23 -14.85
N PHE A 611 -1.54 2.90 -14.84
CA PHE A 611 -2.63 2.21 -14.16
C PHE A 611 -2.38 2.17 -12.66
N LEU A 612 -3.40 2.46 -11.87
CA LEU A 612 -3.30 2.50 -10.41
C LEU A 612 -4.35 1.59 -9.76
N PRO A 613 -3.99 0.76 -8.77
CA PRO A 613 -4.94 -0.09 -8.07
C PRO A 613 -5.61 0.68 -6.93
N PHE A 614 -6.93 0.89 -7.03
CA PHE A 614 -7.73 1.57 -6.00
C PHE A 614 -8.98 0.80 -5.63
N SER A 615 -9.41 0.90 -4.38
CA SER A 615 -10.76 0.53 -3.99
C SER A 615 -11.68 1.70 -4.34
N ILE A 616 -12.43 1.60 -5.44
CA ILE A 616 -13.17 2.75 -6.01
C ILE A 616 -14.14 3.38 -5.01
N TRP A 617 -14.76 2.57 -4.15
CA TRP A 617 -15.64 3.07 -3.11
C TRP A 617 -14.96 4.01 -2.09
N GLN A 618 -13.63 4.03 -2.00
CA GLN A 618 -12.85 4.93 -1.13
C GLN A 618 -12.36 6.21 -1.85
N CYS A 619 -12.58 6.35 -3.16
CA CYS A 619 -12.00 7.40 -3.99
C CYS A 619 -12.77 8.73 -3.98
N GLY A 620 -13.48 9.03 -2.88
CA GLY A 620 -14.28 10.25 -2.75
C GLY A 620 -15.55 10.19 -3.59
N GLU A 621 -15.85 11.26 -4.33
CA GLU A 621 -16.97 11.32 -5.24
C GLU A 621 -16.75 10.41 -6.46
N ILE A 622 -17.72 9.53 -6.72
CA ILE A 622 -17.69 8.60 -7.85
C ILE A 622 -19.04 8.59 -8.57
N LYS A 623 -19.01 8.44 -9.90
CA LYS A 623 -20.22 8.30 -10.71
C LYS A 623 -19.95 7.48 -11.97
N GLU A 624 -20.80 6.50 -12.25
CA GLU A 624 -20.77 5.74 -13.51
C GLU A 624 -21.36 6.61 -14.65
N LEU A 625 -20.68 6.66 -15.79
CA LEU A 625 -21.11 7.48 -16.95
C LEU A 625 -21.47 6.62 -18.17
N SER A 626 -20.98 5.39 -18.25
CA SER A 626 -21.28 4.43 -19.31
C SER A 626 -21.88 3.15 -18.76
N GLU A 627 -22.50 2.36 -19.63
CA GLU A 627 -22.73 0.94 -19.31
C GLU A 627 -21.39 0.24 -19.05
N ILE A 628 -21.43 -0.85 -18.29
CA ILE A 628 -20.30 -1.76 -18.12
C ILE A 628 -20.10 -2.52 -19.44
N PHE A 629 -18.89 -2.51 -19.97
CA PHE A 629 -18.57 -3.17 -21.23
C PHE A 629 -17.39 -4.13 -21.11
N THR A 630 -17.42 -5.20 -21.91
CA THR A 630 -16.32 -6.15 -22.03
C THR A 630 -15.32 -5.67 -23.07
N ILE A 631 -14.03 -5.67 -22.73
CA ILE A 631 -12.95 -5.30 -23.66
C ILE A 631 -12.18 -6.53 -24.14
N LEU A 632 -11.81 -7.44 -23.23
CA LEU A 632 -11.02 -8.63 -23.52
C LEU A 632 -11.65 -9.86 -22.87
N GLU A 633 -11.48 -11.01 -23.53
CA GLU A 633 -11.73 -12.34 -22.97
C GLU A 633 -10.43 -13.13 -22.95
N PHE A 634 -10.10 -13.70 -21.79
CA PHE A 634 -8.95 -14.55 -21.57
C PHE A 634 -9.43 -16.00 -21.48
N ASP A 635 -9.11 -16.81 -22.48
CA ASP A 635 -9.53 -18.21 -22.58
C ASP A 635 -8.51 -19.14 -21.93
N PHE A 636 -8.79 -19.60 -20.70
CA PHE A 636 -7.87 -20.44 -19.94
C PHE A 636 -7.87 -21.91 -20.38
N SER A 637 -8.73 -22.29 -21.32
CA SER A 637 -8.62 -23.60 -21.98
C SER A 637 -7.35 -23.69 -22.84
N LYS A 638 -6.80 -22.55 -23.26
CA LYS A 638 -5.60 -22.45 -24.10
C LYS A 638 -4.39 -21.90 -23.33
N PRO A 639 -3.16 -22.16 -23.80
CA PRO A 639 -1.96 -21.47 -23.33
C PRO A 639 -2.07 -19.94 -23.41
N ILE A 640 -1.37 -19.26 -22.51
CA ILE A 640 -1.30 -17.80 -22.44
C ILE A 640 -0.77 -17.22 -23.74
N SER A 641 -1.46 -16.19 -24.24
CA SER A 641 -1.14 -15.53 -25.50
C SER A 641 -1.52 -14.05 -25.43
N SER A 642 -0.98 -13.26 -26.35
CA SER A 642 -1.32 -11.85 -26.48
C SER A 642 -2.79 -11.71 -26.90
N CYS A 643 -3.51 -10.78 -26.26
CA CYS A 643 -4.94 -10.56 -26.51
C CYS A 643 -5.20 -9.11 -26.87
N HIS A 644 -5.97 -8.89 -27.93
CA HIS A 644 -6.40 -7.57 -28.38
C HIS A 644 -7.92 -7.53 -28.50
N GLY A 645 -8.52 -6.42 -28.08
CA GLY A 645 -9.95 -6.23 -28.13
C GLY A 645 -10.33 -4.76 -28.19
N THR A 646 -11.50 -4.51 -28.75
CA THR A 646 -12.05 -3.17 -28.96
C THR A 646 -13.52 -3.19 -28.56
N ALA A 647 -13.95 -2.16 -27.83
CA ALA A 647 -15.34 -1.98 -27.43
C ALA A 647 -15.76 -0.54 -27.73
N GLN A 648 -16.96 -0.37 -28.29
CA GLN A 648 -17.61 0.93 -28.40
C GLN A 648 -18.77 0.98 -27.40
N VAL A 649 -18.77 1.98 -26.53
CA VAL A 649 -19.77 2.14 -25.48
C VAL A 649 -20.41 3.53 -25.55
N LYS A 650 -21.72 3.59 -25.29
CA LYS A 650 -22.47 4.84 -25.19
C LYS A 650 -22.50 5.32 -23.74
N PHE A 651 -22.53 6.63 -23.56
CA PHE A 651 -22.77 7.20 -22.24
C PHE A 651 -24.25 7.10 -21.88
N ILE A 652 -24.52 6.65 -20.66
CA ILE A 652 -25.86 6.53 -20.09
C ILE A 652 -26.22 7.74 -19.23
N GLU A 653 -25.22 8.51 -18.83
CA GLU A 653 -25.40 9.70 -17.99
C GLU A 653 -24.50 10.84 -18.44
N GLY A 654 -24.97 12.07 -18.20
CA GLY A 654 -24.18 13.28 -18.36
C GLY A 654 -23.22 13.51 -17.19
N GLY A 655 -22.03 14.00 -17.49
CA GLY A 655 -21.03 14.37 -16.50
C GLY A 655 -19.65 14.60 -17.10
N THR A 656 -18.65 14.72 -16.23
CA THR A 656 -17.23 14.80 -16.64
C THR A 656 -16.59 13.44 -16.44
N CYS A 657 -16.17 12.80 -17.52
CA CYS A 657 -15.39 11.58 -17.49
C CYS A 657 -13.95 11.90 -17.08
N HIS A 658 -13.48 11.26 -16.02
CA HIS A 658 -12.13 11.45 -15.48
C HIS A 658 -11.22 10.26 -15.79
N GLY A 659 -11.78 9.10 -16.12
CA GLY A 659 -11.01 7.89 -16.34
C GLY A 659 -11.87 6.67 -16.64
N PHE A 660 -11.18 5.56 -16.89
CA PHE A 660 -11.77 4.23 -17.00
C PHE A 660 -11.40 3.40 -15.76
N VAL A 661 -12.39 2.75 -15.19
CA VAL A 661 -12.21 1.73 -14.14
C VAL A 661 -12.30 0.36 -14.79
N LEU A 662 -11.34 -0.50 -14.51
CA LEU A 662 -11.19 -1.83 -15.11
C LEU A 662 -11.05 -2.92 -14.04
N TRP A 663 -11.64 -4.08 -14.30
CA TRP A 663 -11.58 -5.24 -13.42
C TRP A 663 -11.75 -6.55 -14.20
N VAL A 664 -11.55 -7.68 -13.54
CA VAL A 664 -11.70 -9.01 -14.15
C VAL A 664 -12.87 -9.75 -13.51
N ASP A 665 -13.79 -10.20 -14.34
CA ASP A 665 -14.80 -11.19 -13.96
C ASP A 665 -14.26 -12.59 -14.23
N TRP A 666 -14.31 -13.46 -13.21
CA TRP A 666 -13.86 -14.84 -13.32
C TRP A 666 -15.05 -15.76 -13.58
N ILE A 667 -15.02 -16.45 -14.72
CA ILE A 667 -16.06 -17.41 -15.09
C ILE A 667 -15.65 -18.78 -14.56
N MET A 668 -16.43 -19.30 -13.61
CA MET A 668 -16.04 -20.45 -12.79
C MET A 668 -16.51 -21.79 -13.35
N ASP A 669 -17.38 -21.79 -14.36
CA ASP A 669 -17.94 -23.00 -14.94
C ASP A 669 -18.02 -22.91 -16.48
N THR A 670 -18.11 -24.05 -17.15
CA THR A 670 -18.13 -24.12 -18.62
C THR A 670 -19.42 -23.58 -19.24
N ASP A 671 -20.51 -23.55 -18.47
CA ASP A 671 -21.81 -23.06 -18.91
C ASP A 671 -21.94 -21.52 -18.76
N ASN A 672 -20.88 -20.87 -18.24
CA ASN A 672 -20.82 -19.45 -17.92
C ASN A 672 -21.95 -18.99 -16.97
N SER A 673 -22.44 -19.89 -16.11
CA SER A 673 -23.55 -19.62 -15.20
C SER A 673 -23.07 -19.04 -13.87
N ILE A 674 -21.80 -19.25 -13.51
CA ILE A 674 -21.21 -18.81 -12.25
C ILE A 674 -20.09 -17.81 -12.55
N VAL A 675 -20.35 -16.54 -12.22
CA VAL A 675 -19.42 -15.42 -12.41
C VAL A 675 -19.06 -14.83 -11.05
N ILE A 676 -17.76 -14.65 -10.81
CA ILE A 676 -17.23 -13.92 -9.66
C ILE A 676 -16.66 -12.61 -10.18
N SER A 677 -17.36 -11.51 -9.94
CA SER A 677 -16.87 -10.18 -10.32
C SER A 677 -15.95 -9.59 -9.25
N THR A 678 -14.91 -8.90 -9.70
CA THR A 678 -14.04 -8.05 -8.87
C THR A 678 -14.32 -6.55 -9.08
N GLY A 679 -15.49 -6.23 -9.64
CA GLY A 679 -15.90 -4.89 -10.02
C GLY A 679 -16.19 -3.95 -8.85
N PRO A 680 -16.43 -2.66 -9.16
CA PRO A 680 -16.63 -1.60 -8.15
C PRO A 680 -17.88 -1.76 -7.29
N GLU A 681 -18.83 -2.62 -7.69
CA GLU A 681 -19.99 -3.00 -6.87
C GLU A 681 -19.59 -3.79 -5.62
N HIS A 682 -18.37 -4.31 -5.57
CA HIS A 682 -17.82 -5.05 -4.45
C HIS A 682 -16.66 -4.29 -3.77
N ARG A 683 -16.71 -4.21 -2.44
CA ARG A 683 -15.75 -3.40 -1.66
C ARG A 683 -14.45 -4.10 -1.28
N TYR A 684 -14.37 -5.42 -1.48
CA TYR A 684 -13.25 -6.26 -1.02
C TYR A 684 -12.14 -6.45 -2.05
N TRP A 685 -12.34 -5.97 -3.28
CA TRP A 685 -11.33 -5.97 -4.33
C TRP A 685 -10.94 -4.55 -4.68
N LYS A 686 -9.68 -4.38 -5.12
CA LYS A 686 -9.26 -3.17 -5.82
C LYS A 686 -9.53 -3.32 -7.31
N GLN A 687 -9.81 -2.21 -7.96
CA GLN A 687 -9.97 -2.08 -9.39
C GLN A 687 -8.76 -1.35 -9.98
N GLY A 688 -8.48 -1.58 -11.26
CA GLY A 688 -7.48 -0.82 -12.00
C GLY A 688 -8.08 0.48 -12.52
N VAL A 689 -7.41 1.60 -12.28
CA VAL A 689 -7.87 2.92 -12.76
C VAL A 689 -6.89 3.47 -13.77
N LYS A 690 -7.42 3.90 -14.92
CA LYS A 690 -6.71 4.68 -15.93
C LYS A 690 -7.32 6.07 -16.01
N LEU A 691 -6.66 7.05 -15.40
CA LEU A 691 -7.10 8.44 -15.42
C LEU A 691 -6.75 9.11 -16.76
N LEU A 692 -7.63 9.98 -17.24
CA LEU A 692 -7.46 10.71 -18.50
C LEU A 692 -6.44 11.84 -18.35
N SER A 693 -5.76 12.13 -19.46
CA SER A 693 -4.90 13.32 -19.59
C SER A 693 -5.70 14.63 -19.59
N LYS A 694 -6.97 14.60 -19.95
CA LYS A 694 -7.88 15.73 -19.78
C LYS A 694 -9.27 15.18 -19.48
N PRO A 695 -9.94 15.61 -18.40
CA PRO A 695 -11.32 15.23 -18.17
C PRO A 695 -12.20 15.69 -19.34
N VAL A 696 -13.14 14.83 -19.74
CA VAL A 696 -13.97 15.03 -20.94
C VAL A 696 -15.42 15.16 -20.56
N ALA A 697 -16.11 16.19 -21.06
CA ALA A 697 -17.55 16.34 -20.87
C ALA A 697 -18.30 15.35 -21.76
N VAL A 698 -19.08 14.46 -21.15
CA VAL A 698 -19.80 13.38 -21.82
C VAL A 698 -21.29 13.45 -21.51
N GLY A 699 -22.12 12.89 -22.38
CA GLY A 699 -23.57 12.87 -22.16
C GLY A 699 -24.35 12.00 -23.14
N ILE A 700 -25.66 12.02 -22.99
CA ILE A 700 -26.57 11.21 -23.81
C ILE A 700 -26.86 11.97 -25.12
N ASN A 701 -26.55 11.34 -26.26
CA ASN A 701 -26.86 11.89 -27.59
C ASN A 701 -28.35 12.26 -27.70
N GLY A 702 -28.64 13.55 -27.90
CA GLY A 702 -29.99 14.07 -28.10
C GLY A 702 -30.66 14.73 -26.90
N CYS A 703 -30.02 14.80 -25.73
CA CYS A 703 -30.49 15.63 -24.61
C CYS A 703 -29.72 16.95 -24.52
N ASN A 704 -30.45 18.07 -24.43
CA ASN A 704 -29.90 19.42 -24.28
C ASN A 704 -28.98 19.54 -23.04
N SER A 705 -27.66 19.66 -23.25
CA SER A 705 -26.74 20.57 -22.51
C SER A 705 -25.27 20.14 -22.72
N ASN A 706 -24.41 21.05 -23.21
CA ASN A 706 -22.93 21.12 -23.08
C ASN A 706 -22.03 19.86 -23.21
N SER A 707 -22.54 18.67 -23.54
CA SER A 707 -21.73 17.45 -23.69
C SER A 707 -21.07 17.40 -25.07
N GLU A 708 -19.74 17.21 -25.09
CA GLU A 708 -18.96 17.16 -26.34
C GLU A 708 -19.04 15.79 -27.04
N TYR A 709 -19.29 14.71 -26.28
CA TYR A 709 -19.22 13.34 -26.79
C TYR A 709 -20.37 12.46 -26.26
N GLY A 710 -20.89 11.61 -27.16
CA GLY A 710 -22.01 10.70 -26.88
C GLY A 710 -21.60 9.24 -26.72
N SER A 711 -20.39 8.89 -27.14
CA SER A 711 -19.83 7.55 -27.01
C SER A 711 -18.31 7.56 -26.94
N THR A 712 -17.70 6.42 -26.63
CA THR A 712 -16.25 6.24 -26.71
C THR A 712 -15.92 4.85 -27.25
N ILE A 713 -14.82 4.77 -28.00
CA ILE A 713 -14.17 3.52 -28.41
C ILE A 713 -12.97 3.33 -27.48
N VAL A 714 -12.85 2.12 -26.94
CA VAL A 714 -11.75 1.70 -26.08
C VAL A 714 -11.11 0.45 -26.67
N GLU A 715 -9.80 0.49 -26.87
CA GLU A 715 -8.97 -0.63 -27.34
C GLU A 715 -8.05 -1.07 -26.22
N ALA A 716 -7.94 -2.38 -25.97
CA ALA A 716 -6.95 -2.92 -25.04
C ALA A 716 -6.09 -3.98 -25.69
N LEU A 717 -4.81 -4.01 -25.30
CA LEU A 717 -3.84 -5.04 -25.64
C LEU A 717 -3.21 -5.56 -24.34
N PHE A 718 -3.32 -6.85 -24.09
CA PHE A 718 -2.62 -7.53 -23.01
C PHE A 718 -1.42 -8.29 -23.58
N GLU A 719 -0.22 -7.99 -23.08
CA GLU A 719 1.03 -8.59 -23.53
C GLU A 719 1.65 -9.47 -22.41
N PRO A 720 1.63 -10.82 -22.55
CA PRO A 720 2.09 -11.73 -21.49
C PRO A 720 3.57 -11.59 -21.13
N SER A 721 4.40 -11.12 -22.07
CA SER A 721 5.85 -10.98 -21.87
C SER A 721 6.22 -9.86 -20.90
N SER A 722 5.48 -8.74 -20.92
CA SER A 722 5.66 -7.62 -19.99
C SER A 722 4.69 -7.66 -18.81
N SER A 723 3.63 -8.49 -18.86
CA SER A 723 2.52 -8.46 -17.90
C SER A 723 1.74 -7.14 -17.89
N GLU A 724 1.88 -6.36 -18.96
CA GLU A 724 1.28 -5.03 -19.07
C GLU A 724 -0.02 -5.08 -19.86
N LEU A 725 -0.96 -4.24 -19.43
CA LEU A 725 -2.17 -3.91 -20.18
C LEU A 725 -1.95 -2.53 -20.79
N ILE A 726 -2.12 -2.41 -22.11
CA ILE A 726 -2.12 -1.14 -22.83
C ILE A 726 -3.58 -0.82 -23.17
N LEU A 727 -4.02 0.40 -22.88
CA LEU A 727 -5.37 0.87 -23.16
C LEU A 727 -5.29 2.14 -24.01
N LYS A 728 -6.02 2.18 -25.12
CA LYS A 728 -6.22 3.36 -25.96
C LYS A 728 -7.70 3.70 -26.00
N HIS A 729 -8.01 4.98 -26.16
CA HIS A 729 -9.40 5.42 -26.22
C HIS A 729 -9.59 6.57 -27.20
N ALA A 730 -10.79 6.67 -27.77
CA ALA A 730 -11.24 7.77 -28.62
C ALA A 730 -12.67 8.15 -28.23
N PHE A 731 -12.93 9.43 -27.99
CA PHE A 731 -14.28 9.94 -27.72
C PHE A 731 -14.95 10.34 -29.04
N LEU A 732 -16.23 10.00 -29.19
CA LEU A 732 -17.01 10.13 -30.43
C LEU A 732 -18.33 10.88 -30.23
#